data_AF-A0A260APN0-F1
#
_entry.id   AF-A0A260APN0-F1
#
_cell.length_a   1.000
_cell.length_b   1.000
_cell.length_c   1.000
_cell.angle_alpha   90.00
_cell.angle_beta   90.00
_cell.angle_gamma   90.00
#
_symmetry.space_group_name_H-M   'P 1'
#
loop_
_entity.id
_entity.type
_entity.pdbx_description
1 polymer ?
#
loop_
_entity_poly.entity_id
_entity_poly.type
_entity_poly.pdbx_seq_one_letter_code
_entity_poly.pdbx_strand_id
1 'polypeptide(L)'
;MRVVAAVQETFDCEISVRALMEAPTVAGLARVVGGGQSGTRQIWEPYARPAQLPLSFAQRRLWFIHQLEGPSATYNIPLVLRLIGLLDVDALTLAVADVVARHESVRTVFPATAGVPEQCILDASEGLVACKVIDATNWTDQQLDEAVGIVTRHAFDLETEIPFRARLFAVSTTEHHLALAMHHIAADGSSLSPLVRDLTTAYQARTTRTEPGWEPLPVQYADFTIWQHKLLGEADDPNTRSGRQTVFWERNLAGYAGLLELPTDRPYPAVANHQGGQVVVEWPAELQELVRVVARERNATTFMVMSAALSVLLARLSGSADVAFGVPTAGRGRTEFDGMVGFFVNTLVLRTRVSAEMNFGDLLEEVRERSLDAFANQDVPFDALVERLNPVRTQAHHPLIQILFAWQNVTLPDLSLPGLDISPQRTDTLTARMDLTFSLRERFDNSGRPIGIGGLVEYRTDVYDAETVKQLVTRWQRVLTTMLAGTDRSVASIDLLDERELTQLDALGARSVLNESIVDPAIPELFAEQVRVRPDVIAVVFEGRSWTYQELDDTSTQLAHLLAGRGVGVEDVVALLLPRSEHTVIAILSVLKLGSAYLPIDINTPDERLAFVLQDAAPAAILTTVSLAGRVSKSGVPLIDVEDPKVAEQPTTTLPVPNADLLAYIIYTSGTTGTPKGVGITQTNVTQTYAASEHAFKHSPDQVWSMFHSYSFDVSVWEMWGALLHGGRLVIIPEHAARSATDFHRILVDEQVTTVNQTPSALEMLSPEGIDQVRTIFVGGEACSPELVDRWASGREMINGYGETETFYASMSAPMKPGHGAPIGTPVPGDALFVLDSGLR
;
A
#
# COMPACT_ATOMS: atom_id res chain seq x y z
N MET A 1 24.68 -3.34 -25.13
CA MET A 1 25.66 -4.37 -24.72
C MET A 1 26.36 -5.03 -25.91
N ARG A 2 25.68 -5.67 -26.87
CA ARG A 2 26.35 -6.34 -28.02
C ARG A 2 27.31 -5.44 -28.81
N VAL A 3 26.91 -4.20 -29.12
CA VAL A 3 27.79 -3.23 -29.82
C VAL A 3 29.01 -2.89 -28.97
N VAL A 4 28.82 -2.67 -27.67
CA VAL A 4 29.92 -2.44 -26.72
C VAL A 4 30.89 -3.63 -26.75
N ALA A 5 30.40 -4.85 -26.55
CA ALA A 5 31.23 -6.06 -26.56
C ALA A 5 31.97 -6.24 -27.90
N ALA A 6 31.29 -6.09 -29.04
CA ALA A 6 31.91 -6.23 -30.36
C ALA A 6 32.99 -5.17 -30.64
N VAL A 7 32.78 -3.91 -30.21
CA VAL A 7 33.78 -2.84 -30.35
C VAL A 7 34.97 -3.09 -29.45
N GLN A 8 34.73 -3.46 -28.18
CA GLN A 8 35.79 -3.85 -27.25
C GLN A 8 36.60 -5.04 -27.79
N GLU A 9 35.92 -6.00 -28.42
CA GLU A 9 36.55 -7.18 -29.01
C GLU A 9 37.40 -6.86 -30.24
N THR A 10 36.86 -6.05 -31.16
CA THR A 10 37.51 -5.75 -32.44
C THR A 10 38.68 -4.78 -32.28
N PHE A 11 38.60 -3.85 -31.33
CA PHE A 11 39.54 -2.74 -31.19
C PHE A 11 40.37 -2.78 -29.90
N ASP A 12 40.28 -3.86 -29.12
CA ASP A 12 41.03 -4.08 -27.87
C ASP A 12 40.93 -2.89 -26.89
N CYS A 13 39.70 -2.43 -26.66
CA CYS A 13 39.41 -1.23 -25.88
C CYS A 13 38.35 -1.48 -24.80
N GLU A 14 38.25 -0.60 -23.80
CA GLU A 14 37.10 -0.54 -22.89
C GLU A 14 36.25 0.70 -23.18
N ILE A 15 34.98 0.48 -23.56
CA ILE A 15 33.97 1.54 -23.70
C ILE A 15 32.76 1.25 -22.82
N SER A 16 32.18 2.30 -22.20
CA SER A 16 30.98 2.18 -21.38
C SER A 16 29.69 2.30 -22.21
N VAL A 17 28.56 1.84 -21.67
CA VAL A 17 27.24 2.07 -22.28
C VAL A 17 26.94 3.56 -22.41
N ARG A 18 27.34 4.36 -21.41
CA ARG A 18 27.25 5.82 -21.43
C ARG A 18 27.99 6.41 -22.63
N ALA A 19 29.23 5.99 -22.86
CA ALA A 19 30.02 6.48 -23.99
C ALA A 19 29.37 6.16 -25.35
N LEU A 20 28.75 4.99 -25.49
CA LEU A 20 27.99 4.64 -26.70
C LEU A 20 26.75 5.53 -26.90
N MET A 21 26.04 5.83 -25.82
CA MET A 21 24.82 6.65 -25.84
C MET A 21 25.10 8.14 -26.06
N GLU A 22 26.22 8.64 -25.55
CA GLU A 22 26.70 10.02 -25.76
C GLU A 22 27.31 10.20 -27.16
N ALA A 23 27.76 9.12 -27.79
CA ALA A 23 28.30 9.11 -29.15
C ALA A 23 27.54 8.14 -30.08
N PRO A 24 26.23 8.35 -30.34
CA PRO A 24 25.35 7.37 -31.00
C PRO A 24 25.57 7.24 -32.52
N THR A 25 26.62 7.87 -33.05
CA THR A 25 26.98 7.82 -34.48
C THR A 25 28.32 7.11 -34.65
N VAL A 26 28.51 6.42 -35.78
CA VAL A 26 29.80 5.76 -36.09
C VAL A 26 30.98 6.73 -35.99
N ALA A 27 30.82 7.96 -36.50
CA ALA A 27 31.85 9.00 -36.42
C ALA A 27 32.09 9.54 -35.00
N GLY A 28 31.08 9.53 -34.14
CA GLY A 28 31.20 9.85 -32.72
C GLY A 28 31.96 8.75 -31.98
N LEU A 29 31.51 7.50 -32.15
CA LEU A 29 32.11 6.34 -31.49
C LEU A 29 33.56 6.12 -31.92
N ALA A 30 33.89 6.32 -33.19
CA ALA A 30 35.27 6.26 -33.68
C ALA A 30 36.19 7.28 -33.00
N ARG A 31 35.69 8.48 -32.64
CA ARG A 31 36.45 9.48 -31.87
C ARG A 31 36.68 9.03 -30.43
N VAL A 32 35.68 8.41 -29.81
CA VAL A 32 35.80 7.86 -28.44
C VAL A 32 36.85 6.73 -28.42
N VAL A 33 36.75 5.77 -29.35
CA VAL A 33 37.67 4.63 -29.44
C VAL A 33 39.09 5.07 -29.81
N GLY A 34 39.24 6.01 -30.76
CA GLY A 34 40.55 6.49 -31.24
C GLY A 34 41.24 7.52 -30.33
N GLY A 35 40.55 8.04 -29.31
CA GLY A 35 41.04 9.11 -28.42
C GLY A 35 41.95 8.67 -27.26
N GLY A 36 42.29 7.37 -27.16
CA GLY A 36 43.24 6.87 -26.15
C GLY A 36 42.71 6.80 -24.71
N GLN A 37 41.39 6.91 -24.49
CA GLN A 37 40.77 6.71 -23.16
C GLN A 37 40.49 5.24 -22.80
N SER A 38 40.97 4.31 -23.61
CA SER A 38 40.63 2.89 -23.52
C SER A 38 41.70 2.10 -22.75
N GLY A 39 41.33 1.51 -21.62
CA GLY A 39 42.15 0.49 -20.96
C GLY A 39 42.36 -0.72 -21.87
N THR A 40 43.49 -1.42 -21.73
CA THR A 40 43.78 -2.68 -22.43
C THR A 40 42.86 -3.80 -21.94
N ARG A 41 42.29 -4.59 -22.87
CA ARG A 41 41.43 -5.73 -22.52
C ARG A 41 42.24 -6.76 -21.74
N GLN A 42 41.74 -7.15 -20.58
CA GLN A 42 42.24 -8.35 -19.91
C GLN A 42 41.69 -9.59 -20.63
N ILE A 43 42.57 -10.47 -21.11
CA ILE A 43 42.20 -11.77 -21.70
C ILE A 43 41.67 -12.66 -20.58
N TRP A 44 40.55 -13.37 -20.83
CA TRP A 44 39.91 -14.25 -19.86
C TRP A 44 40.35 -15.69 -20.05
N GLU A 45 41.39 -16.06 -19.31
CA GLU A 45 41.83 -17.45 -19.20
C GLU A 45 41.31 -18.07 -17.90
N PRO A 46 40.99 -19.38 -17.86
CA PRO A 46 40.63 -20.06 -16.63
C PRO A 46 41.74 -19.89 -15.57
N TYR A 47 41.38 -19.39 -14.39
CA TYR A 47 42.29 -19.40 -13.25
C TYR A 47 42.46 -20.83 -12.72
N ALA A 48 43.59 -21.08 -12.05
CA ALA A 48 43.72 -22.29 -11.24
C ALA A 48 42.57 -22.36 -10.22
N ARG A 49 41.72 -23.39 -10.35
CA ARG A 49 40.56 -23.61 -9.48
C ARG A 49 41.04 -24.00 -8.07
N PRO A 50 40.65 -23.27 -7.01
CA PRO A 50 40.95 -23.67 -5.63
C PRO A 50 40.23 -24.98 -5.27
N ALA A 51 40.68 -25.63 -4.19
CA ALA A 51 40.03 -26.84 -3.68
C ALA A 51 38.57 -26.58 -3.26
N GLN A 52 38.28 -25.39 -2.75
CA GLN A 52 36.92 -24.93 -2.42
C GLN A 52 36.52 -23.84 -3.41
N LEU A 53 35.57 -24.14 -4.28
CA LEU A 53 35.07 -23.18 -5.27
C LEU A 53 34.10 -22.22 -4.60
N PRO A 54 34.35 -20.89 -4.62
CA PRO A 54 33.46 -19.94 -3.99
C PRO A 54 32.17 -19.79 -4.80
N LEU A 55 31.05 -19.52 -4.14
CA LEU A 55 29.84 -19.06 -4.83
C LEU A 55 30.05 -17.63 -5.37
N SER A 56 29.37 -17.29 -6.46
CA SER A 56 29.21 -15.87 -6.85
C SER A 56 28.43 -15.11 -5.77
N PHE A 57 28.55 -13.78 -5.75
CA PHE A 57 27.79 -12.98 -4.76
C PHE A 57 26.28 -13.21 -4.87
N ALA A 58 25.77 -13.33 -6.09
CA ALA A 58 24.35 -13.57 -6.36
C ALA A 58 23.92 -14.99 -5.94
N GLN A 59 24.78 -16.01 -6.16
CA GLN A 59 24.52 -17.36 -5.65
C GLN A 59 24.53 -17.43 -4.12
N ARG A 60 25.46 -16.74 -3.45
CA ARG A 60 25.51 -16.67 -1.98
C ARG A 60 24.21 -16.17 -1.39
N ARG A 61 23.56 -15.20 -2.03
CA ARG A 61 22.24 -14.71 -1.61
C ARG A 61 21.18 -15.78 -1.71
N LEU A 62 21.05 -16.42 -2.88
CA LEU A 62 20.03 -17.45 -3.07
C LEU A 62 20.23 -18.62 -2.10
N TRP A 63 21.49 -18.97 -1.83
CA TRP A 63 21.82 -19.94 -0.81
C TRP A 63 21.40 -19.47 0.60
N PHE A 64 21.66 -18.21 0.98
CA PHE A 64 21.22 -17.67 2.27
C PHE A 64 19.69 -17.66 2.42
N ILE A 65 18.96 -17.26 1.37
CA ILE A 65 17.49 -17.30 1.35
C ILE A 65 17.00 -18.73 1.52
N HIS A 66 17.60 -19.68 0.80
CA HIS A 66 17.30 -21.11 0.94
C HIS A 66 17.53 -21.64 2.36
N GLN A 67 18.58 -21.20 3.05
CA GLN A 67 18.81 -21.56 4.46
C GLN A 67 17.78 -20.95 5.42
N LEU A 68 17.28 -19.75 5.11
CA LEU A 68 16.33 -19.03 5.95
C LEU A 68 14.89 -19.56 5.79
N GLU A 69 14.47 -19.80 4.55
CA GLU A 69 13.09 -20.16 4.19
C GLU A 69 12.90 -21.67 3.98
N GLY A 70 13.98 -22.41 3.74
CA GLY A 70 13.97 -23.81 3.34
C GLY A 70 13.75 -24.02 1.83
N PRO A 71 13.70 -25.29 1.38
CA PRO A 71 13.41 -25.65 -0.01
C PRO A 71 12.03 -25.16 -0.46
N SER A 72 11.99 -24.41 -1.57
CA SER A 72 10.75 -23.91 -2.16
C SER A 72 10.84 -23.78 -3.68
N ALA A 73 9.70 -23.63 -4.35
CA ALA A 73 9.62 -23.40 -5.79
C ALA A 73 9.82 -21.92 -6.19
N THR A 74 9.93 -21.02 -5.20
CA THR A 74 9.93 -19.56 -5.38
C THR A 74 10.99 -19.09 -6.37
N TYR A 75 12.14 -19.76 -6.41
CA TYR A 75 13.27 -19.45 -7.28
C TYR A 75 13.46 -20.45 -8.43
N ASN A 76 12.42 -21.19 -8.81
CA ASN A 76 12.47 -22.06 -9.99
C ASN A 76 12.27 -21.28 -11.29
N ILE A 77 12.97 -21.71 -12.33
CA ILE A 77 12.74 -21.33 -13.73
C ILE A 77 12.13 -22.54 -14.43
N PRO A 78 10.81 -22.53 -14.70
CA PRO A 78 10.19 -23.57 -15.50
C PRO A 78 10.38 -23.33 -16.99
N LEU A 79 10.65 -24.40 -17.74
CA LEU A 79 10.59 -24.42 -19.20
C LEU A 79 9.78 -25.64 -19.63
N VAL A 80 8.55 -25.40 -20.08
CA VAL A 80 7.65 -26.45 -20.58
C VAL A 80 7.51 -26.29 -22.08
N LEU A 81 7.83 -27.35 -22.83
CA LEU A 81 7.77 -27.39 -24.28
C LEU A 81 6.74 -28.43 -24.71
N ARG A 82 5.74 -28.00 -25.48
CA ARG A 82 4.83 -28.90 -26.19
C ARG A 82 5.46 -29.27 -27.54
N LEU A 83 5.62 -30.58 -27.76
CA LEU A 83 6.29 -31.18 -28.90
C LEU A 83 5.27 -31.98 -29.72
N ILE A 84 5.07 -31.62 -30.98
CA ILE A 84 4.12 -32.27 -31.89
C ILE A 84 4.88 -32.92 -33.05
N GLY A 85 4.72 -34.22 -33.23
CA GLY A 85 5.33 -35.03 -34.27
C GLY A 85 5.94 -36.33 -33.75
N LEU A 86 6.71 -37.03 -34.59
CA LEU A 86 7.34 -38.30 -34.22
C LEU A 86 8.63 -38.05 -33.43
N LEU A 87 8.53 -38.13 -32.11
CA LEU A 87 9.65 -37.91 -31.19
C LEU A 87 10.48 -39.20 -31.01
N ASP A 88 11.79 -39.09 -31.17
CA ASP A 88 12.74 -40.12 -30.71
C ASP A 88 13.04 -39.88 -29.22
N VAL A 89 12.33 -40.62 -28.36
CA VAL A 89 12.37 -40.45 -26.91
C VAL A 89 13.76 -40.79 -26.32
N ASP A 90 14.44 -41.78 -26.89
CA ASP A 90 15.78 -42.17 -26.46
C ASP A 90 16.79 -41.08 -26.83
N ALA A 91 16.70 -40.54 -28.05
CA ALA A 91 17.54 -39.44 -28.49
C ALA A 91 17.33 -38.17 -27.63
N LEU A 92 16.09 -37.86 -27.24
CA LEU A 92 15.79 -36.72 -26.36
C LEU A 92 16.37 -36.94 -24.95
N THR A 93 16.23 -38.15 -24.41
CA THR A 93 16.76 -38.48 -23.08
C THR A 93 18.29 -38.34 -23.05
N LEU A 94 18.97 -38.82 -24.08
CA LEU A 94 20.42 -38.64 -24.23
C LEU A 94 20.79 -37.17 -24.45
N ALA A 95 20.02 -36.41 -25.24
CA ALA A 95 20.26 -35.00 -25.47
C ALA A 95 20.17 -34.16 -24.19
N VAL A 96 19.23 -34.46 -23.30
CA VAL A 96 19.16 -33.81 -21.98
C VAL A 96 20.40 -34.12 -21.15
N ALA A 97 20.86 -35.38 -21.15
CA ALA A 97 22.07 -35.77 -20.45
C ALA A 97 23.33 -35.06 -21.01
N ASP A 98 23.43 -34.91 -22.33
CA ASP A 98 24.53 -34.19 -23.00
C ASP A 98 24.58 -32.71 -22.59
N VAL A 99 23.43 -32.04 -22.48
CA VAL A 99 23.34 -30.64 -22.02
C VAL A 99 23.78 -30.51 -20.57
N VAL A 100 23.35 -31.44 -19.69
CA VAL A 100 23.77 -31.46 -18.29
C VAL A 100 25.28 -31.72 -18.16
N ALA A 101 25.84 -32.59 -19.01
CA ALA A 101 27.28 -32.83 -19.04
C ALA A 101 28.06 -31.59 -19.48
N ARG A 102 27.56 -30.87 -20.49
CA ARG A 102 28.19 -29.68 -21.08
C ARG A 102 28.28 -28.49 -20.11
N HIS A 103 27.25 -28.28 -19.30
CA HIS A 103 27.14 -27.11 -18.41
C HIS A 103 27.38 -27.49 -16.95
N GLU A 104 28.52 -27.10 -16.37
CA GLU A 104 28.86 -27.42 -14.97
C GLU A 104 27.80 -26.92 -13.97
N SER A 105 27.25 -25.72 -14.23
CA SER A 105 26.32 -25.03 -13.33
C SER A 105 25.07 -25.86 -12.99
N VAL A 106 24.51 -26.60 -13.95
CA VAL A 106 23.27 -27.38 -13.74
C VAL A 106 23.49 -28.71 -13.03
N ARG A 107 24.75 -29.13 -12.86
CA ARG A 107 25.16 -30.34 -12.12
C ARG A 107 25.96 -30.02 -10.85
N THR A 108 25.83 -28.79 -10.34
CA THR A 108 26.52 -28.32 -9.15
C THR A 108 25.59 -28.34 -7.95
N VAL A 109 26.06 -28.87 -6.82
CA VAL A 109 25.41 -28.74 -5.50
C VAL A 109 26.18 -27.75 -4.63
N PHE A 110 25.53 -27.21 -3.59
CA PHE A 110 25.99 -26.06 -2.80
C PHE A 110 26.04 -26.36 -1.30
N PRO A 111 26.87 -27.32 -0.85
CA PRO A 111 27.03 -27.62 0.57
C PRO A 111 27.76 -26.49 1.30
N ALA A 112 27.67 -26.48 2.63
CA ALA A 112 28.49 -25.62 3.49
C ALA A 112 29.51 -26.43 4.28
N THR A 113 30.79 -26.10 4.11
CA THR A 113 31.89 -26.68 4.89
C THR A 113 32.32 -25.66 5.95
N ALA A 114 32.18 -26.03 7.24
CA ALA A 114 32.46 -25.13 8.38
C ALA A 114 31.70 -23.78 8.34
N GLY A 115 30.48 -23.78 7.80
CA GLY A 115 29.63 -22.58 7.68
C GLY A 115 29.90 -21.69 6.47
N VAL A 116 30.81 -22.10 5.57
CA VAL A 116 31.10 -21.39 4.32
C VAL A 116 30.52 -22.20 3.14
N PRO A 117 29.61 -21.63 2.33
CA PRO A 117 29.07 -22.33 1.17
C PRO A 117 30.12 -22.45 0.07
N GLU A 118 30.14 -23.59 -0.62
CA GLU A 118 31.04 -23.87 -1.75
C GLU A 118 30.28 -24.52 -2.92
N GLN A 119 30.84 -24.40 -4.13
CA GLN A 119 30.32 -25.09 -5.32
C GLN A 119 30.96 -26.48 -5.42
N CYS A 120 30.14 -27.53 -5.37
CA CYS A 120 30.58 -28.91 -5.60
C CYS A 120 30.01 -29.40 -6.94
N ILE A 121 30.88 -29.41 -7.97
CA ILE A 121 30.51 -29.82 -9.32
C ILE A 121 30.56 -31.35 -9.41
N LEU A 122 29.42 -32.00 -9.68
CA LEU A 122 29.34 -33.46 -9.74
C LEU A 122 29.77 -33.98 -11.12
N ASP A 123 30.47 -35.11 -11.19
CA ASP A 123 30.85 -35.75 -12.47
C ASP A 123 29.64 -36.08 -13.35
N ALA A 124 29.78 -35.91 -14.66
CA ALA A 124 28.74 -36.16 -15.64
C ALA A 124 28.54 -37.66 -15.96
N SER A 125 28.38 -38.51 -14.94
CA SER A 125 28.17 -39.96 -15.12
C SER A 125 26.77 -40.30 -15.66
N GLU A 126 26.65 -41.42 -16.38
CA GLU A 126 25.37 -41.97 -16.81
C GLU A 126 24.37 -42.06 -15.63
N GLY A 127 23.21 -41.41 -15.77
CA GLY A 127 22.14 -41.44 -14.76
C GLY A 127 22.08 -40.26 -13.78
N LEU A 128 23.02 -39.31 -13.84
CA LEU A 128 23.00 -38.10 -12.99
C LEU A 128 21.68 -37.31 -13.13
N VAL A 129 21.16 -37.21 -14.36
CA VAL A 129 19.80 -36.71 -14.64
C VAL A 129 19.06 -37.77 -15.44
N ALA A 130 18.09 -38.42 -14.82
CA ALA A 130 17.14 -39.28 -15.52
C ALA A 130 15.96 -38.43 -16.04
N CYS A 131 15.91 -38.17 -17.36
CA CYS A 131 14.70 -37.68 -18.01
C CYS A 131 13.66 -38.81 -17.99
N LYS A 132 12.84 -38.87 -16.94
CA LYS A 132 11.84 -39.94 -16.81
C LYS A 132 10.69 -39.69 -17.79
N VAL A 133 10.36 -40.72 -18.55
CA VAL A 133 9.20 -40.75 -19.44
C VAL A 133 7.99 -41.20 -18.64
N ILE A 134 6.89 -40.45 -18.73
CA ILE A 134 5.63 -40.68 -18.04
C ILE A 134 4.57 -40.91 -19.12
N ASP A 135 3.89 -42.05 -19.07
CA ASP A 135 2.74 -42.32 -19.93
C ASP A 135 1.52 -41.53 -19.43
N ALA A 136 1.15 -40.52 -20.21
CA ALA A 136 0.02 -39.64 -19.97
C ALA A 136 -1.10 -39.85 -21.02
N THR A 137 -1.09 -40.97 -21.74
CA THR A 137 -2.01 -41.23 -22.87
C THR A 137 -3.49 -41.25 -22.45
N ASN A 138 -3.76 -41.60 -21.19
CA ASN A 138 -5.11 -41.67 -20.63
C ASN A 138 -5.41 -40.53 -19.65
N TRP A 139 -4.58 -39.50 -19.60
CA TRP A 139 -4.75 -38.38 -18.68
C TRP A 139 -5.68 -37.32 -19.27
N THR A 140 -6.43 -36.64 -18.40
CA THR A 140 -7.10 -35.39 -18.77
C THR A 140 -6.08 -34.25 -18.80
N ASP A 141 -6.42 -33.15 -19.48
CA ASP A 141 -5.60 -31.94 -19.49
C ASP A 141 -5.29 -31.44 -18.07
N GLN A 142 -6.28 -31.52 -17.17
CA GLN A 142 -6.09 -31.15 -15.75
C GLN A 142 -5.06 -32.03 -15.03
N GLN A 143 -5.07 -33.35 -15.29
CA GLN A 143 -4.09 -34.27 -14.69
C GLN A 143 -2.68 -34.01 -15.24
N LEU A 144 -2.58 -33.72 -16.55
CA LEU A 144 -1.33 -33.34 -17.18
C LEU A 144 -0.79 -32.03 -16.59
N ASP A 145 -1.61 -31.00 -16.46
CA ASP A 145 -1.25 -29.70 -15.88
C ASP A 145 -0.81 -29.84 -14.42
N GLU A 146 -1.51 -30.65 -13.62
CA GLU A 146 -1.13 -30.93 -12.23
C GLU A 146 0.25 -31.61 -12.17
N ALA A 147 0.47 -32.62 -13.01
CA ALA A 147 1.72 -33.37 -13.03
C ALA A 147 2.91 -32.54 -13.56
N VAL A 148 2.70 -31.72 -14.60
CA VAL A 148 3.69 -30.73 -15.06
C VAL A 148 3.98 -29.74 -13.94
N GLY A 149 2.94 -29.29 -13.23
CA GLY A 149 3.05 -28.43 -12.06
C GLY A 149 3.90 -29.02 -10.93
N ILE A 150 3.81 -30.33 -10.66
CA ILE A 150 4.67 -31.02 -9.69
C ILE A 150 6.15 -30.94 -10.09
N VAL A 151 6.45 -30.99 -11.40
CA VAL A 151 7.83 -30.89 -11.89
C VAL A 151 8.34 -29.46 -11.75
N THR A 152 7.56 -28.48 -12.19
CA THR A 152 7.97 -27.06 -12.20
C THR A 152 8.02 -26.45 -10.80
N ARG A 153 7.22 -26.96 -9.86
CA ARG A 153 7.20 -26.55 -8.45
C ARG A 153 8.01 -27.47 -7.54
N HIS A 154 8.94 -28.25 -8.09
CA HIS A 154 9.82 -29.10 -7.28
C HIS A 154 10.67 -28.25 -6.34
N ALA A 155 10.65 -28.54 -5.05
CA ALA A 155 11.47 -27.87 -4.06
C ALA A 155 12.86 -28.54 -4.02
N PHE A 156 13.84 -27.92 -4.67
CA PHE A 156 15.22 -28.41 -4.71
C PHE A 156 15.90 -28.21 -3.34
N ASP A 157 16.55 -29.26 -2.83
CA ASP A 157 17.51 -29.14 -1.73
C ASP A 157 18.89 -28.83 -2.34
N LEU A 158 19.34 -27.58 -2.20
CA LEU A 158 20.55 -27.12 -2.89
C LEU A 158 21.84 -27.75 -2.36
N GLU A 159 21.83 -28.34 -1.16
CA GLU A 159 23.01 -28.97 -0.58
C GLU A 159 23.24 -30.39 -1.10
N THR A 160 22.16 -31.10 -1.46
CA THR A 160 22.19 -32.53 -1.76
C THR A 160 21.66 -32.91 -3.14
N GLU A 161 20.88 -32.04 -3.77
CA GLU A 161 20.25 -32.26 -5.08
C GLU A 161 20.77 -31.24 -6.10
N ILE A 162 21.04 -31.71 -7.32
CA ILE A 162 21.37 -30.80 -8.41
C ILE A 162 20.14 -29.92 -8.75
N PRO A 163 20.34 -28.63 -9.07
CA PRO A 163 19.27 -27.66 -9.33
C PRO A 163 18.66 -27.82 -10.73
N PHE A 164 18.46 -29.05 -11.21
CA PHE A 164 17.94 -29.36 -12.53
C PHE A 164 17.11 -30.65 -12.55
N ARG A 165 15.93 -30.60 -13.15
CA ARG A 165 15.01 -31.73 -13.29
C ARG A 165 14.34 -31.73 -14.65
N ALA A 166 14.20 -32.91 -15.24
CA ALA A 166 13.55 -33.10 -16.54
C ALA A 166 12.54 -34.27 -16.51
N ARG A 167 11.36 -34.07 -17.09
CA ARG A 167 10.33 -35.11 -17.30
C ARG A 167 9.71 -34.95 -18.68
N LEU A 168 9.46 -36.09 -19.33
CA LEU A 168 8.74 -36.15 -20.60
C LEU A 168 7.39 -36.82 -20.38
N PHE A 169 6.29 -36.14 -20.69
CA PHE A 169 4.95 -36.69 -20.67
C PHE A 169 4.55 -37.09 -22.09
N ALA A 170 4.30 -38.38 -22.31
CA ALA A 170 3.81 -38.90 -23.58
C ALA A 170 2.27 -38.87 -23.58
N VAL A 171 1.66 -37.94 -24.30
CA VAL A 171 0.20 -37.73 -24.35
C VAL A 171 -0.43 -38.53 -25.50
N SER A 172 0.30 -38.67 -26.60
CA SER A 172 -0.05 -39.59 -27.69
C SER A 172 1.21 -40.00 -28.45
N THR A 173 1.07 -40.81 -29.50
CA THR A 173 2.18 -41.17 -30.40
C THR A 173 2.83 -39.95 -31.07
N THR A 174 2.13 -38.82 -31.14
CA THR A 174 2.60 -37.61 -31.83
C THR A 174 2.56 -36.36 -30.96
N GLU A 175 2.21 -36.46 -29.68
CA GLU A 175 2.15 -35.31 -28.78
C GLU A 175 2.86 -35.64 -27.47
N HIS A 176 3.81 -34.77 -27.11
CA HIS A 176 4.60 -34.90 -25.89
C HIS A 176 4.79 -33.54 -25.23
N HIS A 177 4.94 -33.54 -23.90
CA HIS A 177 5.25 -32.34 -23.13
C HIS A 177 6.55 -32.57 -22.38
N LEU A 178 7.58 -31.79 -22.69
CA LEU A 178 8.86 -31.80 -21.98
C LEU A 178 8.82 -30.72 -20.91
N ALA A 179 8.80 -31.12 -19.64
CA ALA A 179 8.88 -30.21 -18.50
C ALA A 179 10.30 -30.21 -17.92
N LEU A 180 10.95 -29.06 -17.98
CA LEU A 180 12.24 -28.78 -17.35
C LEU A 180 12.03 -27.80 -16.19
N ALA A 181 12.64 -28.08 -15.06
CA ALA A 181 12.68 -27.20 -13.90
C ALA A 181 14.13 -27.02 -13.47
N MET A 182 14.55 -25.78 -13.28
CA MET A 182 15.90 -25.46 -12.81
C MET A 182 15.85 -24.36 -11.76
N HIS A 183 16.69 -24.45 -10.74
CA HIS A 183 16.74 -23.40 -9.71
C HIS A 183 17.58 -22.21 -10.20
N HIS A 184 17.16 -20.99 -9.85
CA HIS A 184 17.84 -19.75 -10.26
C HIS A 184 19.31 -19.69 -9.83
N ILE A 185 19.73 -20.45 -8.81
CA ILE A 185 21.14 -20.50 -8.40
C ILE A 185 22.07 -21.04 -9.50
N ALA A 186 21.55 -21.84 -10.44
CA ALA A 186 22.30 -22.43 -11.53
C ALA A 186 22.03 -21.79 -12.90
N ALA A 187 20.96 -21.02 -13.03
CA ALA A 187 20.54 -20.45 -14.31
C ALA A 187 19.77 -19.14 -14.15
N ASP A 188 19.75 -18.35 -15.20
CA ASP A 188 18.95 -17.12 -15.33
C ASP A 188 18.12 -17.12 -16.63
N GLY A 189 17.29 -16.11 -16.83
CA GLY A 189 16.48 -15.99 -18.05
C GLY A 189 17.33 -15.99 -19.34
N SER A 190 18.53 -15.41 -19.30
CA SER A 190 19.48 -15.42 -20.42
C SER A 190 20.06 -16.80 -20.69
N SER A 191 20.08 -17.70 -19.70
CA SER A 191 20.55 -19.09 -19.83
C SER A 191 19.61 -19.97 -20.64
N LEU A 192 18.34 -19.58 -20.80
CA LEU A 192 17.35 -20.39 -21.54
C LEU A 192 17.71 -20.53 -23.03
N SER A 193 18.21 -19.47 -23.65
CA SER A 193 18.61 -19.49 -25.06
C SER A 193 19.76 -20.47 -25.35
N PRO A 194 20.93 -20.43 -24.68
CA PRO A 194 21.99 -21.41 -24.88
C PRO A 194 21.57 -22.83 -24.47
N LEU A 195 20.77 -23.00 -23.42
CA LEU A 195 20.24 -24.31 -23.02
C LEU A 195 19.41 -24.95 -24.14
N VAL A 196 18.46 -24.19 -24.70
CA VAL A 196 17.58 -24.63 -25.78
C VAL A 196 18.36 -24.91 -27.07
N ARG A 197 19.32 -24.05 -27.42
CA ARG A 197 20.22 -24.26 -28.56
C ARG A 197 20.97 -25.57 -28.42
N ASP A 198 21.60 -25.79 -27.28
CA ASP A 198 22.43 -26.97 -27.03
C ASP A 198 21.56 -28.25 -26.98
N LEU A 199 20.34 -28.18 -26.42
CA LEU A 199 19.38 -29.29 -26.47
C LEU A 199 19.00 -29.66 -27.92
N THR A 200 18.76 -28.65 -28.76
CA THR A 200 18.44 -28.84 -30.18
C THR A 200 19.60 -29.52 -30.92
N THR A 201 20.82 -29.03 -30.74
CA THR A 201 22.02 -29.62 -31.36
C THR A 201 22.24 -31.05 -30.87
N ALA A 202 22.07 -31.32 -29.59
CA ALA A 202 22.26 -32.65 -29.03
C ALA A 202 21.21 -33.64 -29.57
N TYR A 203 19.94 -33.23 -29.64
CA TYR A 203 18.88 -34.09 -30.20
C TYR A 203 19.13 -34.44 -31.67
N GLN A 204 19.58 -33.47 -32.48
CA GLN A 204 19.96 -33.71 -33.88
C GLN A 204 21.11 -34.73 -34.03
N ALA A 205 22.12 -34.66 -33.17
CA ALA A 205 23.21 -35.63 -33.17
C ALA A 205 22.73 -37.02 -32.73
N ARG A 206 21.93 -37.09 -31.66
CA ARG A 206 21.47 -38.35 -31.08
C ARG A 206 20.45 -39.09 -31.96
N THR A 207 19.59 -38.39 -32.70
CA THR A 207 18.69 -38.99 -33.70
C THR A 207 19.44 -39.68 -34.85
N THR A 208 20.66 -39.23 -35.13
CA THR A 208 21.60 -39.87 -36.07
C THR A 208 22.60 -40.83 -35.39
N ARG A 209 22.39 -41.13 -34.11
CA ARG A 209 23.21 -42.02 -33.27
C ARG A 209 24.67 -41.57 -33.14
N THR A 210 24.91 -40.27 -33.12
CA THR A 210 26.23 -39.66 -32.90
C THR A 210 26.24 -38.82 -31.63
N GLU A 211 27.43 -38.56 -31.09
CA GLU A 211 27.59 -37.59 -29.99
C GLU A 211 27.55 -36.15 -30.53
N PRO A 212 27.10 -35.17 -29.74
CA PRO A 212 27.11 -33.78 -30.16
C PRO A 212 28.55 -33.29 -30.38
N GLY A 213 28.92 -33.03 -31.64
CA GLY A 213 30.27 -32.62 -32.03
C GLY A 213 30.62 -31.15 -31.73
N TRP A 214 30.16 -30.61 -30.61
CA TRP A 214 30.42 -29.23 -30.21
C TRP A 214 31.84 -29.03 -29.67
N GLU A 215 32.37 -27.82 -29.79
CA GLU A 215 33.60 -27.45 -29.09
C GLU A 215 33.32 -27.27 -27.58
N PRO A 216 34.30 -27.57 -26.70
CA PRO A 216 34.22 -27.24 -25.29
C PRO A 216 33.97 -25.74 -25.08
N LEU A 217 33.22 -25.39 -24.03
CA LEU A 217 33.05 -23.98 -23.66
C LEU A 217 34.41 -23.39 -23.25
N PRO A 218 34.77 -22.17 -23.70
CA PRO A 218 36.05 -21.55 -23.35
C PRO A 218 36.26 -21.34 -21.84
N VAL A 219 35.16 -21.12 -21.11
CA VAL A 219 35.09 -20.94 -19.66
C VAL A 219 33.79 -21.57 -19.14
N GLN A 220 33.74 -21.89 -17.84
CA GLN A 220 32.55 -22.35 -17.13
C GLN A 220 32.15 -21.38 -16.01
N TYR A 221 30.98 -21.57 -15.41
CA TYR A 221 30.44 -20.62 -14.44
C TYR A 221 31.30 -20.52 -13.17
N ALA A 222 31.92 -21.64 -12.74
CA ALA A 222 32.88 -21.63 -11.65
C ALA A 222 34.08 -20.70 -11.93
N ASP A 223 34.54 -20.61 -13.17
CA ASP A 223 35.65 -19.72 -13.55
C ASP A 223 35.20 -18.25 -13.48
N PHE A 224 33.95 -17.96 -13.87
CA PHE A 224 33.34 -16.63 -13.68
C PHE A 224 33.28 -16.25 -12.20
N THR A 225 32.92 -17.16 -11.29
CA THR A 225 32.86 -16.84 -9.85
C THR A 225 34.22 -16.43 -9.30
N ILE A 226 35.29 -17.15 -9.66
CA ILE A 226 36.66 -16.82 -9.24
C ILE A 226 37.07 -15.47 -9.81
N TRP A 227 36.75 -15.20 -11.08
CA TRP A 227 37.04 -13.91 -11.69
C TRP A 227 36.27 -12.77 -11.00
N GLN A 228 34.99 -12.96 -10.68
CA GLN A 228 34.16 -11.94 -10.04
C GLN A 228 34.79 -11.50 -8.72
N HIS A 229 35.24 -12.44 -7.89
CA HIS A 229 35.95 -12.14 -6.63
C HIS A 229 37.26 -11.38 -6.87
N LYS A 230 38.05 -11.77 -7.88
CA LYS A 230 39.33 -11.11 -8.18
C LYS A 230 39.19 -9.71 -8.80
N LEU A 231 38.24 -9.53 -9.73
CA LEU A 231 38.06 -8.27 -10.44
C LEU A 231 37.44 -7.21 -9.54
N LEU A 232 36.42 -7.59 -8.77
CA LEU A 232 35.69 -6.61 -7.96
C LEU A 232 36.54 -6.12 -6.79
N GLY A 233 37.37 -7.00 -6.22
CA GLY A 233 38.14 -6.71 -5.02
C GLY A 233 37.24 -6.50 -3.79
N GLU A 234 37.86 -6.13 -2.67
CA GLU A 234 37.16 -5.89 -1.41
C GLU A 234 36.27 -4.64 -1.47
N ALA A 235 35.01 -4.77 -1.04
CA ALA A 235 34.04 -3.66 -1.04
C ALA A 235 34.44 -2.53 -0.07
N ASP A 236 35.23 -2.82 0.96
CA ASP A 236 35.70 -1.84 1.95
C ASP A 236 36.95 -1.06 1.50
N ASP A 237 37.60 -1.46 0.41
CA ASP A 237 38.72 -0.72 -0.15
C ASP A 237 38.22 0.21 -1.28
N PRO A 238 38.20 1.55 -1.07
CA PRO A 238 37.74 2.50 -2.07
C PRO A 238 38.61 2.55 -3.33
N ASN A 239 39.79 1.90 -3.33
CA ASN A 239 40.64 1.79 -4.52
C ASN A 239 40.26 0.61 -5.42
N THR A 240 39.41 -0.31 -4.95
CA THR A 240 38.89 -1.41 -5.77
C THR A 240 37.70 -0.95 -6.61
N ARG A 241 37.33 -1.77 -7.60
CA ARG A 241 36.15 -1.51 -8.43
C ARG A 241 34.87 -1.58 -7.59
N SER A 242 34.77 -2.59 -6.71
CA SER A 242 33.65 -2.78 -5.79
C SER A 242 33.49 -1.60 -4.82
N GLY A 243 34.59 -1.14 -4.21
CA GLY A 243 34.54 -0.03 -3.26
C GLY A 243 34.09 1.29 -3.89
N ARG A 244 34.61 1.64 -5.07
CA ARG A 244 34.17 2.86 -5.79
C ARG A 244 32.68 2.85 -6.12
N GLN A 245 32.17 1.73 -6.63
CA GLN A 245 30.77 1.61 -6.99
C GLN A 245 29.87 1.56 -5.74
N THR A 246 30.36 0.98 -4.63
CA THR A 246 29.64 0.98 -3.35
C THR A 246 29.43 2.40 -2.83
N VAL A 247 30.47 3.23 -2.83
CA VAL A 247 30.37 4.66 -2.44
C VAL A 247 29.38 5.42 -3.33
N PHE A 248 29.35 5.13 -4.63
CA PHE A 248 28.34 5.68 -5.54
C PHE A 248 26.92 5.32 -5.10
N TRP A 249 26.65 4.05 -4.81
CA TRP A 249 25.33 3.58 -4.41
C TRP A 249 24.89 4.13 -3.04
N GLU A 250 25.79 4.20 -2.07
CA GLU A 250 25.54 4.84 -0.77
C GLU A 250 25.08 6.30 -0.95
N ARG A 251 25.79 7.05 -1.79
CA ARG A 251 25.43 8.43 -2.11
C ARG A 251 24.09 8.53 -2.86
N ASN A 252 23.86 7.65 -3.84
CA ASN A 252 22.66 7.71 -4.68
C ASN A 252 21.38 7.31 -3.91
N LEU A 253 21.51 6.41 -2.93
CA LEU A 253 20.41 5.93 -2.10
C LEU A 253 20.32 6.62 -0.73
N ALA A 254 21.20 7.58 -0.45
CA ALA A 254 21.15 8.37 0.78
C ALA A 254 19.77 9.04 0.97
N GLY A 255 19.19 8.87 2.15
CA GLY A 255 17.89 9.44 2.53
C GLY A 255 16.68 8.80 1.86
N TYR A 256 16.84 7.68 1.14
CA TYR A 256 15.71 6.90 0.63
C TYR A 256 15.12 6.03 1.76
N ALA A 257 13.80 6.05 1.93
CA ALA A 257 13.13 5.35 3.03
C ALA A 257 13.18 3.81 2.90
N GLY A 258 13.39 3.27 1.69
CA GLY A 258 13.48 1.83 1.45
C GLY A 258 12.15 1.08 1.38
N LEU A 259 11.03 1.77 1.63
CA LEU A 259 9.67 1.28 1.50
C LEU A 259 8.84 2.29 0.71
N LEU A 260 8.23 1.83 -0.38
CA LEU A 260 7.23 2.55 -1.13
C LEU A 260 5.84 2.08 -0.67
N GLU A 261 5.09 2.96 -0.01
CA GLU A 261 3.73 2.65 0.44
C GLU A 261 2.77 2.65 -0.75
N LEU A 262 2.50 1.47 -1.30
CA LEU A 262 1.56 1.30 -2.39
C LEU A 262 0.18 0.92 -1.84
N PRO A 263 -0.92 1.28 -2.51
CA PRO A 263 -2.24 0.82 -2.12
C PRO A 263 -2.31 -0.70 -2.31
N THR A 264 -2.47 -1.43 -1.21
CA THR A 264 -2.66 -2.88 -1.17
C THR A 264 -4.11 -3.21 -0.83
N ASP A 265 -4.59 -4.39 -1.24
CA ASP A 265 -5.95 -4.85 -0.91
C ASP A 265 -6.05 -5.35 0.54
N ARG A 266 -4.89 -5.66 1.13
CA ARG A 266 -4.72 -6.18 2.50
C ARG A 266 -3.48 -5.57 3.14
N PRO A 267 -3.44 -5.41 4.47
CA PRO A 267 -2.21 -5.00 5.16
C PRO A 267 -1.12 -6.05 4.98
N TYR A 268 0.14 -5.63 5.02
CA TYR A 268 1.26 -6.58 4.99
C TYR A 268 1.20 -7.54 6.17
N PRO A 269 1.33 -8.86 5.95
CA PRO A 269 1.50 -9.82 7.03
C PRO A 269 2.87 -9.65 7.69
N ALA A 270 3.04 -10.15 8.91
CA ALA A 270 4.33 -10.13 9.60
C ALA A 270 5.44 -10.89 8.82
N VAL A 271 5.06 -11.93 8.08
CA VAL A 271 5.93 -12.75 7.24
C VAL A 271 5.23 -12.99 5.91
N ALA A 272 5.92 -12.72 4.80
CA ALA A 272 5.43 -13.00 3.46
C ALA A 272 5.23 -14.50 3.23
N ASN A 273 4.12 -14.91 2.63
CA ASN A 273 3.88 -16.31 2.32
C ASN A 273 4.38 -16.73 0.91
N HIS A 274 4.87 -15.75 0.14
CA HIS A 274 5.37 -15.90 -1.24
C HIS A 274 4.41 -16.53 -2.24
N GLN A 275 3.10 -16.61 -1.93
CA GLN A 275 2.09 -17.11 -2.85
C GLN A 275 1.80 -16.06 -3.92
N GLY A 276 1.92 -16.46 -5.18
CA GLY A 276 1.84 -15.57 -6.32
C GLY A 276 0.64 -15.82 -7.22
N GLY A 277 0.16 -14.77 -7.85
CA GLY A 277 -0.70 -14.82 -9.02
C GLY A 277 -0.08 -14.07 -10.19
N GLN A 278 -0.66 -14.23 -11.39
CA GLN A 278 -0.19 -13.56 -12.60
C GLN A 278 -1.31 -12.82 -13.33
N VAL A 279 -0.98 -11.64 -13.89
CA VAL A 279 -1.84 -10.89 -14.81
C VAL A 279 -1.12 -10.76 -16.15
N VAL A 280 -1.78 -11.12 -17.25
CA VAL A 280 -1.23 -10.96 -18.59
C VAL A 280 -1.36 -9.51 -19.04
N VAL A 281 -0.30 -8.98 -19.64
CA VAL A 281 -0.28 -7.64 -20.23
C VAL A 281 -0.23 -7.77 -21.75
N GLU A 282 -1.17 -7.11 -22.42
CA GLU A 282 -1.20 -6.98 -23.87
C GLU A 282 -1.55 -5.56 -24.26
N TRP A 283 -0.57 -4.84 -24.80
CA TRP A 283 -0.73 -3.48 -25.31
C TRP A 283 -0.59 -3.45 -26.83
N PRO A 284 -1.30 -2.53 -27.49
CA PRO A 284 -1.41 -2.52 -28.94
C PRO A 284 -0.11 -2.08 -29.64
N ALA A 285 0.01 -2.41 -30.92
CA ALA A 285 1.20 -2.11 -31.74
C ALA A 285 1.46 -0.60 -31.87
N GLU A 286 0.40 0.20 -31.91
CA GLU A 286 0.45 1.66 -31.98
C GLU A 286 1.17 2.25 -30.77
N LEU A 287 0.95 1.69 -29.58
CA LEU A 287 1.63 2.13 -28.36
C LEU A 287 3.12 1.82 -28.42
N GLN A 288 3.48 0.62 -28.91
CA GLN A 288 4.87 0.24 -29.09
C GLN A 288 5.60 1.18 -30.06
N GLU A 289 4.97 1.53 -31.19
CA GLU A 289 5.57 2.47 -32.15
C GLU A 289 5.77 3.86 -31.55
N LEU A 290 4.79 4.37 -30.80
CA LEU A 290 4.93 5.66 -30.10
C LEU A 290 6.08 5.65 -29.09
N VAL A 291 6.22 4.57 -28.30
CA VAL A 291 7.35 4.40 -27.38
C VAL A 291 8.68 4.46 -28.13
N ARG A 292 8.79 3.81 -29.29
CA ARG A 292 10.02 3.80 -30.11
C ARG A 292 10.32 5.17 -30.71
N VAL A 293 9.30 5.90 -31.15
CA VAL A 293 9.44 7.27 -31.68
C VAL A 293 9.98 8.19 -30.60
N VAL A 294 9.33 8.25 -29.44
CA VAL A 294 9.75 9.14 -28.34
C VAL A 294 11.13 8.77 -27.81
N ALA A 295 11.43 7.48 -27.67
CA ALA A 295 12.76 7.01 -27.30
C ALA A 295 13.83 7.55 -28.27
N ARG A 296 13.58 7.46 -29.58
CA ARG A 296 14.51 7.96 -30.60
C ARG A 296 14.65 9.47 -30.59
N GLU A 297 13.56 10.21 -30.49
CA GLU A 297 13.56 11.68 -30.49
C GLU A 297 14.31 12.27 -29.29
N ARG A 298 14.27 11.57 -28.15
CA ARG A 298 14.91 12.00 -26.90
C ARG A 298 16.24 11.30 -26.61
N ASN A 299 16.83 10.61 -27.60
CA ASN A 299 18.06 9.84 -27.46
C ASN A 299 18.06 8.89 -26.23
N ALA A 300 16.89 8.31 -25.96
CA ALA A 300 16.63 7.39 -24.87
C ALA A 300 16.35 5.97 -25.41
N THR A 301 16.26 4.99 -24.51
CA THR A 301 15.85 3.62 -24.84
C THR A 301 14.36 3.42 -24.54
N THR A 302 13.73 2.43 -25.17
CA THR A 302 12.33 2.07 -24.84
C THR A 302 12.18 1.72 -23.35
N PHE A 303 13.18 1.04 -22.76
CA PHE A 303 13.28 0.81 -21.32
C PHE A 303 13.21 2.12 -20.48
N MET A 304 13.93 3.17 -20.87
CA MET A 304 13.92 4.45 -20.14
C MET A 304 12.55 5.14 -20.24
N VAL A 305 11.90 5.09 -21.40
CA VAL A 305 10.53 5.61 -21.58
C VAL A 305 9.55 4.85 -20.66
N MET A 306 9.60 3.52 -20.66
CA MET A 306 8.77 2.69 -19.78
C MET A 306 9.04 2.99 -18.30
N SER A 307 10.31 3.14 -17.92
CA SER A 307 10.76 3.46 -16.56
C SER A 307 10.28 4.83 -16.08
N ALA A 308 10.26 5.83 -16.96
CA ALA A 308 9.73 7.15 -16.66
C ALA A 308 8.23 7.09 -16.37
N ALA A 309 7.45 6.41 -17.22
CA ALA A 309 6.03 6.20 -16.99
C ALA A 309 5.75 5.42 -15.70
N LEU A 310 6.56 4.39 -15.39
CA LEU A 310 6.44 3.66 -14.13
C LEU A 310 6.72 4.57 -12.93
N SER A 311 7.78 5.37 -12.98
CA SER A 311 8.12 6.31 -11.90
C SER A 311 6.96 7.27 -11.60
N VAL A 312 6.29 7.79 -12.64
CA VAL A 312 5.10 8.64 -12.44
C VAL A 312 3.95 7.87 -11.78
N LEU A 313 3.64 6.67 -12.27
CA LEU A 313 2.57 5.86 -11.68
C LEU A 313 2.83 5.62 -10.20
N LEU A 314 4.05 5.21 -9.84
CA LEU A 314 4.46 4.94 -8.46
C LEU A 314 4.39 6.18 -7.59
N ALA A 315 4.81 7.33 -8.10
CA ALA A 315 4.77 8.58 -7.33
C ALA A 315 3.33 8.99 -7.02
N ARG A 316 2.42 8.78 -7.98
CA ARG A 316 1.00 9.10 -7.81
C ARG A 316 0.26 8.12 -6.89
N LEU A 317 0.59 6.83 -6.95
CA LEU A 317 -0.06 5.82 -6.11
C LEU A 317 0.41 5.87 -4.65
N SER A 318 1.69 6.19 -4.43
CA SER A 318 2.27 6.24 -3.09
C SER A 318 2.14 7.59 -2.39
N GLY A 319 1.77 8.64 -3.12
CA GLY A 319 1.85 10.02 -2.63
C GLY A 319 3.29 10.51 -2.38
N SER A 320 4.32 9.73 -2.74
CA SER A 320 5.73 10.09 -2.60
C SER A 320 6.32 10.59 -3.91
N ALA A 321 7.00 11.73 -3.87
CA ALA A 321 7.79 12.21 -5.00
C ALA A 321 9.10 11.42 -5.21
N ASP A 322 9.55 10.62 -4.24
CA ASP A 322 10.83 9.91 -4.30
C ASP A 322 10.57 8.40 -4.37
N VAL A 323 10.71 7.84 -5.58
CA VAL A 323 10.33 6.46 -5.89
C VAL A 323 11.53 5.66 -6.36
N ALA A 324 11.52 4.36 -6.04
CA ALA A 324 12.51 3.44 -6.56
C ALA A 324 11.90 2.07 -6.90
N PHE A 325 12.48 1.40 -7.89
CA PHE A 325 12.15 0.03 -8.24
C PHE A 325 13.40 -0.72 -8.70
N GLY A 326 13.34 -2.04 -8.64
CA GLY A 326 14.41 -2.92 -9.06
C GLY A 326 14.42 -3.15 -10.55
N VAL A 327 15.61 -3.18 -11.15
CA VAL A 327 15.81 -3.52 -12.57
C VAL A 327 16.84 -4.64 -12.65
N PRO A 328 16.46 -5.84 -13.14
CA PRO A 328 17.41 -6.91 -13.33
C PRO A 328 18.31 -6.62 -14.52
N THR A 329 19.62 -6.80 -14.35
CA THR A 329 20.60 -6.76 -15.43
C THR A 329 21.03 -8.18 -15.79
N ALA A 330 21.38 -8.40 -17.06
CA ALA A 330 21.76 -9.73 -17.53
C ALA A 330 23.12 -10.21 -16.97
N GLY A 331 23.97 -9.31 -16.45
CA GLY A 331 25.32 -9.62 -15.96
C GLY A 331 26.30 -10.18 -17.01
N ARG A 332 25.87 -10.32 -18.27
CA ARG A 332 26.64 -10.86 -19.39
C ARG A 332 27.20 -9.71 -20.24
N GLY A 333 28.29 -9.12 -19.75
CA GLY A 333 28.95 -7.99 -20.41
C GLY A 333 29.91 -8.35 -21.54
N ARG A 334 30.12 -9.65 -21.80
CA ARG A 334 31.19 -10.15 -22.69
C ARG A 334 30.75 -11.40 -23.46
N THR A 335 31.32 -11.60 -24.64
CA THR A 335 30.94 -12.66 -25.59
C THR A 335 31.31 -14.05 -25.10
N GLU A 336 32.34 -14.17 -24.26
CA GLU A 336 32.77 -15.43 -23.64
C GLU A 336 31.69 -16.06 -22.75
N PHE A 337 30.72 -15.27 -22.25
CA PHE A 337 29.62 -15.76 -21.41
C PHE A 337 28.35 -16.07 -22.19
N ASP A 338 28.23 -15.67 -23.47
CA ASP A 338 26.99 -15.82 -24.24
C ASP A 338 26.57 -17.29 -24.40
N GLY A 339 27.54 -18.20 -24.44
CA GLY A 339 27.32 -19.64 -24.58
C GLY A 339 26.97 -20.39 -23.30
N MET A 340 27.10 -19.77 -22.13
CA MET A 340 27.14 -20.45 -20.83
C MET A 340 25.79 -20.45 -20.09
N VAL A 341 25.45 -21.56 -19.42
CA VAL A 341 24.36 -21.59 -18.43
C VAL A 341 24.92 -21.24 -17.04
N GLY A 342 24.28 -20.30 -16.35
CA GLY A 342 24.75 -19.79 -15.06
C GLY A 342 23.86 -18.65 -14.52
N PHE A 343 24.03 -18.29 -13.26
CA PHE A 343 23.27 -17.19 -12.63
C PHE A 343 24.06 -15.88 -12.66
N PHE A 344 23.86 -15.06 -13.70
CA PHE A 344 24.60 -13.79 -13.86
C PHE A 344 23.81 -12.57 -13.42
N VAL A 345 22.51 -12.72 -13.19
CA VAL A 345 21.61 -11.60 -12.92
C VAL A 345 22.03 -10.85 -11.66
N ASN A 346 22.09 -9.53 -11.78
CA ASN A 346 22.14 -8.61 -10.64
C ASN A 346 20.91 -7.70 -10.67
N THR A 347 20.52 -7.12 -9.54
CA THR A 347 19.40 -6.19 -9.46
C THR A 347 19.90 -4.80 -9.10
N LEU A 348 19.59 -3.81 -9.93
CA LEU A 348 19.91 -2.40 -9.67
C LEU A 348 18.69 -1.68 -9.11
N VAL A 349 18.91 -0.73 -8.21
CA VAL A 349 17.85 0.14 -7.69
C VAL A 349 17.81 1.42 -8.52
N LEU A 350 16.76 1.60 -9.31
CA LEU A 350 16.54 2.83 -10.07
C LEU A 350 15.67 3.78 -9.24
N ARG A 351 16.29 4.77 -8.61
CA ARG A 351 15.62 5.83 -7.83
C ARG A 351 15.43 7.08 -8.69
N THR A 352 14.21 7.62 -8.69
CA THR A 352 13.81 8.79 -9.46
C THR A 352 13.00 9.73 -8.58
N ARG A 353 13.27 11.04 -8.68
CA ARG A 353 12.44 12.06 -8.03
C ARG A 353 11.47 12.66 -9.04
N VAL A 354 10.17 12.49 -8.78
CA VAL A 354 9.09 12.95 -9.64
C VAL A 354 8.43 14.16 -9.00
N SER A 355 8.63 15.35 -9.59
CA SER A 355 7.91 16.57 -9.22
C SER A 355 6.70 16.77 -10.12
N ALA A 356 5.62 17.33 -9.56
CA ALA A 356 4.40 17.60 -10.31
C ALA A 356 4.61 18.68 -11.39
N GLU A 357 5.48 19.66 -11.14
CA GLU A 357 5.80 20.78 -12.01
C GLU A 357 6.70 20.38 -13.20
N MET A 358 7.44 19.28 -13.06
CA MET A 358 8.32 18.75 -14.11
C MET A 358 7.52 18.37 -15.37
N ASN A 359 8.08 18.62 -16.55
CA ASN A 359 7.52 18.07 -17.79
C ASN A 359 8.06 16.66 -18.07
N PHE A 360 7.39 15.91 -18.94
CA PHE A 360 7.81 14.55 -19.24
C PHE A 360 9.17 14.44 -19.94
N GLY A 361 9.56 15.45 -20.71
CA GLY A 361 10.88 15.51 -21.36
C GLY A 361 12.01 15.55 -20.34
N ASP A 362 11.88 16.43 -19.34
CA ASP A 362 12.84 16.58 -18.24
C ASP A 362 12.88 15.32 -17.38
N LEU A 363 11.72 14.71 -17.11
CA LEU A 363 11.66 13.44 -16.37
C LEU A 363 12.37 12.31 -17.13
N LEU A 364 12.14 12.21 -18.44
CA LEU A 364 12.80 11.19 -19.26
C LEU A 364 14.31 11.40 -19.30
N GLU A 365 14.77 12.64 -19.33
CA GLU A 365 16.19 12.99 -19.26
C GLU A 365 16.80 12.62 -17.89
N GLU A 366 16.09 12.88 -16.79
CA GLU A 366 16.52 12.43 -15.46
C GLU A 366 16.61 10.90 -15.40
N VAL A 367 15.58 10.18 -15.84
CA VAL A 367 15.58 8.71 -15.89
C VAL A 367 16.70 8.19 -16.77
N ARG A 368 16.99 8.86 -17.90
CA ARG A 368 18.10 8.52 -18.79
C ARG A 368 19.43 8.62 -18.05
N GLU A 369 19.72 9.75 -17.42
CA GLU A 369 20.98 9.96 -16.68
C GLU A 369 21.13 8.98 -15.50
N ARG A 370 20.07 8.79 -14.71
CA ARG A 370 20.06 7.83 -13.59
C ARG A 370 20.28 6.40 -14.05
N SER A 371 19.66 6.00 -15.16
CA SER A 371 19.84 4.67 -15.74
C SER A 371 21.27 4.45 -16.20
N LEU A 372 21.88 5.45 -16.86
CA LEU A 372 23.27 5.36 -17.32
C LEU A 372 24.25 5.26 -16.15
N ASP A 373 24.04 6.03 -15.09
CA ASP A 373 24.86 5.95 -13.88
C ASP A 373 24.69 4.59 -13.17
N ALA A 374 23.47 4.09 -13.07
CA ALA A 374 23.19 2.77 -12.51
C ALA A 374 23.90 1.67 -13.31
N PHE A 375 23.81 1.69 -14.65
CA PHE A 375 24.51 0.71 -15.49
C PHE A 375 26.03 0.85 -15.46
N ALA A 376 26.58 2.04 -15.24
CA ALA A 376 28.02 2.24 -15.07
C ALA A 376 28.54 1.66 -13.73
N ASN A 377 27.67 1.48 -12.75
CA ASN A 377 27.98 0.98 -11.41
C ASN A 377 27.28 -0.37 -11.11
N GLN A 378 27.06 -1.19 -12.14
CA GLN A 378 26.22 -2.39 -12.06
C GLN A 378 26.88 -3.60 -11.37
N ASP A 379 28.15 -3.52 -10.98
CA ASP A 379 28.89 -4.68 -10.51
C ASP A 379 28.72 -4.95 -9.01
N VAL A 380 28.22 -3.97 -8.25
CA VAL A 380 27.89 -4.15 -6.83
C VAL A 380 26.68 -5.05 -6.70
N PRO A 381 26.78 -6.21 -6.03
CA PRO A 381 25.65 -7.10 -5.81
C PRO A 381 24.58 -6.40 -4.96
N PHE A 382 23.31 -6.57 -5.33
CA PHE A 382 22.18 -5.99 -4.61
C PHE A 382 22.22 -6.26 -3.09
N ASP A 383 22.56 -7.47 -2.68
CA ASP A 383 22.53 -7.84 -1.25
C ASP A 383 23.68 -7.25 -0.46
N ALA A 384 24.85 -7.09 -1.09
CA ALA A 384 25.96 -6.36 -0.49
C ALA A 384 25.57 -4.90 -0.25
N LEU A 385 24.78 -4.32 -1.16
CA LEU A 385 24.22 -2.98 -1.01
C LEU A 385 23.17 -2.91 0.11
N VAL A 386 22.28 -3.90 0.23
CA VAL A 386 21.33 -3.99 1.36
C VAL A 386 22.06 -4.11 2.69
N GLU A 387 23.07 -4.97 2.79
CA GLU A 387 23.88 -5.14 4.00
C GLU A 387 24.59 -3.83 4.37
N ARG A 388 25.14 -3.12 3.37
CA ARG A 388 25.83 -1.84 3.56
C ARG A 388 24.89 -0.73 4.05
N LEU A 389 23.72 -0.60 3.42
CA LEU A 389 22.74 0.43 3.77
C LEU A 389 22.00 0.11 5.08
N ASN A 390 21.98 -1.16 5.48
CA ASN A 390 21.34 -1.69 6.68
C ASN A 390 19.93 -1.09 6.93
N PRO A 391 19.00 -1.22 5.97
CA PRO A 391 17.63 -0.74 6.13
C PRO A 391 16.90 -1.54 7.23
N VAL A 392 15.72 -1.06 7.65
CA VAL A 392 14.87 -1.78 8.62
C VAL A 392 14.62 -3.21 8.13
N ARG A 393 15.01 -4.19 8.95
CA ARG A 393 14.87 -5.61 8.62
C ARG A 393 13.45 -6.06 8.91
N THR A 394 12.80 -6.63 7.90
CA THR A 394 11.47 -7.21 8.01
C THR A 394 11.37 -8.44 7.11
N GLN A 395 10.47 -9.36 7.45
CA GLN A 395 10.09 -10.50 6.62
C GLN A 395 8.77 -10.26 5.88
N ALA A 396 8.14 -9.10 6.09
CA ALA A 396 6.86 -8.74 5.49
C ALA A 396 6.96 -8.39 4.00
N HIS A 397 8.08 -7.80 3.59
CA HIS A 397 8.32 -7.32 2.22
C HIS A 397 9.82 -7.28 1.91
N HIS A 398 10.15 -7.16 0.63
CA HIS A 398 11.54 -7.09 0.18
C HIS A 398 12.19 -5.74 0.57
N PRO A 399 13.50 -5.72 0.93
CA PRO A 399 14.20 -4.49 1.28
C PRO A 399 14.44 -3.60 0.06
N LEU A 400 14.44 -2.28 0.26
CA LEU A 400 14.71 -1.22 -0.73
C LEU A 400 13.72 -1.11 -1.90
N ILE A 401 13.11 -2.19 -2.35
CA ILE A 401 12.26 -2.21 -3.55
C ILE A 401 11.10 -3.18 -3.36
N GLN A 402 9.89 -2.73 -3.65
CA GLN A 402 8.67 -3.55 -3.64
C GLN A 402 8.30 -4.03 -5.05
N ILE A 403 8.87 -3.37 -6.07
CA ILE A 403 8.59 -3.62 -7.48
C ILE A 403 9.87 -3.99 -8.22
N LEU A 404 9.79 -5.03 -9.05
CA LEU A 404 10.80 -5.35 -10.05
C LEU A 404 10.26 -5.06 -11.46
N PHE A 405 11.03 -4.36 -12.29
CA PHE A 405 10.71 -4.11 -13.69
C PHE A 405 11.76 -4.73 -14.63
N ALA A 406 11.41 -5.88 -15.21
CA ALA A 406 12.20 -6.59 -16.20
C ALA A 406 11.73 -6.25 -17.62
N TRP A 407 12.55 -5.49 -18.35
CA TRP A 407 12.34 -5.23 -19.79
C TRP A 407 13.12 -6.24 -20.62
N GLN A 408 12.42 -7.27 -21.10
CA GLN A 408 13.01 -8.44 -21.73
C GLN A 408 13.25 -8.21 -23.22
N ASN A 409 14.50 -8.41 -23.65
CA ASN A 409 14.90 -8.36 -25.06
C ASN A 409 15.40 -9.72 -25.59
N VAL A 410 15.24 -10.80 -24.80
CA VAL A 410 15.67 -12.15 -25.16
C VAL A 410 14.48 -12.91 -25.72
N THR A 411 14.54 -13.21 -27.02
CA THR A 411 13.65 -14.16 -27.67
C THR A 411 14.26 -15.55 -27.54
N LEU A 412 13.46 -16.57 -27.20
CA LEU A 412 13.89 -17.95 -27.42
C LEU A 412 14.19 -18.10 -28.91
N PRO A 413 15.29 -18.77 -29.30
CA PRO A 413 15.54 -19.09 -30.71
C PRO A 413 14.33 -19.81 -31.31
N ASP A 414 14.12 -19.69 -32.62
CA ASP A 414 13.14 -20.54 -33.32
C ASP A 414 13.49 -22.00 -33.07
N LEU A 415 12.67 -22.63 -32.22
CA LEU A 415 12.80 -24.01 -31.78
C LEU A 415 12.45 -24.93 -32.96
N SER A 416 13.46 -25.39 -33.68
CA SER A 416 13.29 -26.38 -34.76
C SER A 416 14.05 -27.67 -34.44
N LEU A 417 13.33 -28.67 -33.93
CA LEU A 417 13.83 -30.04 -33.91
C LEU A 417 13.38 -30.72 -35.21
N PRO A 418 14.23 -31.55 -35.86
CA PRO A 418 13.84 -32.23 -37.09
C PRO A 418 12.56 -33.05 -36.90
N GLY A 419 11.54 -32.75 -37.71
CA GLY A 419 10.26 -33.49 -37.70
C GLY A 419 9.33 -33.20 -36.52
N LEU A 420 9.59 -32.14 -35.73
CA LEU A 420 8.77 -31.75 -34.58
C LEU A 420 8.43 -30.26 -34.62
N ASP A 421 7.15 -29.95 -34.43
CA ASP A 421 6.68 -28.61 -34.13
C ASP A 421 6.76 -28.36 -32.62
N ILE A 422 7.34 -27.24 -32.22
CA ILE A 422 7.62 -26.94 -30.81
C ILE A 422 6.96 -25.63 -30.43
N SER A 423 6.24 -25.66 -29.30
CA SER A 423 5.67 -24.45 -28.72
C SER A 423 5.94 -24.39 -27.22
N PRO A 424 6.53 -23.29 -26.70
CA PRO A 424 6.65 -23.11 -25.26
C PRO A 424 5.26 -22.93 -24.65
N GLN A 425 5.00 -23.64 -23.56
CA GLN A 425 3.79 -23.52 -22.78
C GLN A 425 4.02 -22.56 -21.61
N ARG A 426 2.99 -21.78 -21.27
CA ARG A 426 3.02 -20.95 -20.06
C ARG A 426 2.75 -21.86 -18.87
N THR A 427 3.55 -21.73 -17.82
CA THR A 427 3.34 -22.47 -16.58
C THR A 427 3.52 -21.53 -15.41
N ASP A 428 2.56 -21.56 -14.50
CA ASP A 428 2.58 -20.77 -13.28
C ASP A 428 3.25 -21.56 -12.16
N THR A 429 4.26 -20.95 -11.53
CA THR A 429 4.87 -21.51 -10.32
C THR A 429 3.99 -21.26 -9.08
N LEU A 430 2.98 -20.40 -9.19
CA LEU A 430 2.09 -19.93 -8.11
C LEU A 430 2.87 -19.25 -6.98
N THR A 431 4.00 -18.63 -7.32
CA THR A 431 4.89 -17.97 -6.37
C THR A 431 5.20 -16.53 -6.79
N ALA A 432 5.40 -15.66 -5.81
CA ALA A 432 5.79 -14.27 -6.02
C ALA A 432 6.87 -13.86 -5.01
N ARG A 433 8.01 -13.42 -5.55
CA ARG A 433 9.21 -13.02 -4.80
C ARG A 433 9.17 -11.58 -4.29
N MET A 434 8.38 -10.76 -4.98
CA MET A 434 8.21 -9.33 -4.75
C MET A 434 6.72 -9.04 -4.71
N ASP A 435 6.36 -7.87 -4.21
CA ASP A 435 4.96 -7.47 -4.19
C ASP A 435 4.40 -7.39 -5.61
N LEU A 436 5.19 -6.82 -6.55
CA LEU A 436 4.92 -6.84 -7.99
C LEU A 436 6.20 -7.08 -8.81
N THR A 437 6.13 -7.94 -9.83
CA THR A 437 7.20 -8.12 -10.82
C THR A 437 6.64 -7.99 -12.23
N PHE A 438 7.01 -6.92 -12.91
CA PHE A 438 6.63 -6.64 -14.29
C PHE A 438 7.67 -7.24 -15.24
N SER A 439 7.26 -8.23 -16.04
CA SER A 439 8.09 -8.87 -17.07
C SER A 439 7.50 -8.59 -18.45
N LEU A 440 7.96 -7.50 -19.09
CA LEU A 440 7.40 -7.00 -20.36
C LEU A 440 8.44 -7.04 -21.48
N ARG A 441 7.98 -7.17 -22.72
CA ARG A 441 8.81 -7.12 -23.93
C ARG A 441 8.09 -6.47 -25.10
N GLU A 442 8.88 -5.95 -26.03
CA GLU A 442 8.43 -5.63 -27.37
C GLU A 442 8.20 -6.92 -28.18
N ARG A 443 7.10 -6.99 -28.93
CA ARG A 443 6.81 -8.11 -29.84
C ARG A 443 6.89 -7.63 -31.28
N PHE A 444 7.44 -8.47 -32.15
CA PHE A 444 7.57 -8.19 -33.57
C PHE A 444 7.06 -9.40 -34.38
N ASP A 445 6.51 -9.14 -35.57
CA ASP A 445 6.25 -10.20 -36.55
C ASP A 445 7.55 -10.66 -37.25
N ASN A 446 7.45 -11.69 -38.09
CA ASN A 446 8.60 -12.22 -38.85
C ASN A 446 9.21 -11.21 -39.83
N SER A 447 8.51 -10.10 -40.11
CA SER A 447 9.01 -9.00 -40.96
C SER A 447 9.68 -7.89 -40.14
N GLY A 448 9.75 -8.04 -38.81
CA GLY A 448 10.31 -7.06 -37.89
C GLY A 448 9.38 -5.89 -37.59
N ARG A 449 8.08 -5.99 -37.91
CA ARG A 449 7.10 -4.94 -37.59
C ARG A 449 6.57 -5.12 -36.17
N PRO A 450 6.41 -4.05 -35.38
CA PRO A 450 5.75 -4.08 -34.08
C PRO A 450 4.37 -4.72 -34.13
N ILE A 451 4.10 -5.62 -33.19
CA ILE A 451 2.77 -6.21 -32.96
C ILE A 451 2.25 -5.95 -31.55
N GLY A 452 2.95 -5.12 -30.77
CA GLY A 452 2.54 -4.67 -29.44
C GLY A 452 3.52 -5.05 -28.33
N ILE A 453 3.38 -4.39 -27.19
CA ILE A 453 4.11 -4.75 -25.98
C ILE A 453 3.32 -5.80 -25.23
N GLY A 454 3.97 -6.86 -24.77
CA GLY A 454 3.31 -7.94 -24.05
C GLY A 454 4.16 -8.54 -22.95
N GLY A 455 3.52 -9.29 -22.05
CA GLY A 455 4.22 -9.90 -20.92
C GLY A 455 3.28 -10.31 -19.81
N LEU A 456 3.81 -10.30 -18.58
CA LEU A 456 3.07 -10.63 -17.38
C LEU A 456 3.47 -9.75 -16.20
N VAL A 457 2.57 -9.64 -15.23
CA VAL A 457 2.82 -9.09 -13.89
C VAL A 457 2.57 -10.20 -12.88
N GLU A 458 3.63 -10.62 -12.21
CA GLU A 458 3.53 -11.47 -11.02
C GLU A 458 3.24 -10.60 -9.80
N TYR A 459 2.36 -11.05 -8.92
CA TYR A 459 1.98 -10.32 -7.73
C TYR A 459 1.77 -11.24 -6.54
N ARG A 460 1.98 -10.72 -5.34
CA ARG A 460 1.73 -11.41 -4.08
C ARG A 460 0.25 -11.42 -3.71
N THR A 461 -0.32 -12.61 -3.52
CA THR A 461 -1.76 -12.80 -3.21
C THR A 461 -2.13 -12.47 -1.76
N ASP A 462 -1.15 -12.45 -0.85
CA ASP A 462 -1.36 -12.05 0.55
C ASP A 462 -1.57 -10.54 0.72
N VAL A 463 -1.18 -9.72 -0.26
CA VAL A 463 -1.37 -8.25 -0.26
C VAL A 463 -2.19 -7.70 -1.44
N TYR A 464 -2.28 -8.42 -2.57
CA TYR A 464 -2.98 -7.98 -3.78
C TYR A 464 -4.00 -8.98 -4.31
N ASP A 465 -5.06 -8.44 -4.90
CA ASP A 465 -6.01 -9.13 -5.76
C ASP A 465 -5.69 -8.91 -7.23
N ALA A 466 -6.06 -9.90 -8.06
CA ALA A 466 -5.85 -9.85 -9.51
C ALA A 466 -6.47 -8.60 -10.15
N GLU A 467 -7.61 -8.13 -9.63
CA GLU A 467 -8.32 -6.98 -10.19
C GLU A 467 -7.58 -5.67 -9.94
N THR A 468 -7.03 -5.49 -8.74
CA THR A 468 -6.19 -4.34 -8.40
C THR A 468 -4.95 -4.30 -9.28
N VAL A 469 -4.30 -5.44 -9.51
CA VAL A 469 -3.12 -5.50 -10.40
C VAL A 469 -3.48 -5.20 -11.86
N LYS A 470 -4.63 -5.67 -12.36
CA LYS A 470 -5.12 -5.28 -13.70
C LYS A 470 -5.34 -3.77 -13.80
N GLN A 471 -5.95 -3.16 -12.79
CA GLN A 471 -6.14 -1.71 -12.74
C GLN A 471 -4.79 -0.97 -12.73
N LEU A 472 -3.79 -1.46 -11.99
CA LEU A 472 -2.42 -0.91 -12.02
C LEU A 472 -1.83 -0.95 -13.44
N VAL A 473 -1.97 -2.05 -14.17
CA VAL A 473 -1.52 -2.19 -15.56
C VAL A 473 -2.25 -1.20 -16.48
N THR A 474 -3.57 -1.06 -16.34
CA THR A 474 -4.37 -0.09 -17.11
C THR A 474 -3.96 1.35 -16.81
N ARG A 475 -3.73 1.69 -15.54
CA ARG A 475 -3.25 3.01 -15.12
C ARG A 475 -1.85 3.29 -15.68
N TRP A 476 -0.95 2.30 -15.69
CA TRP A 476 0.36 2.45 -16.30
C TRP A 476 0.26 2.74 -17.80
N GLN A 477 -0.60 2.02 -18.52
CA GLN A 477 -0.86 2.26 -19.94
C GLN A 477 -1.40 3.68 -20.18
N ARG A 478 -2.29 4.18 -19.31
CA ARG A 478 -2.85 5.54 -19.38
C ARG A 478 -1.76 6.60 -19.18
N VAL A 479 -0.91 6.43 -18.16
CA VAL A 479 0.27 7.30 -17.92
C VAL A 479 1.17 7.33 -19.16
N LEU A 480 1.49 6.16 -19.70
CA LEU A 480 2.33 6.03 -20.89
C LEU A 480 1.71 6.73 -22.10
N THR A 481 0.43 6.51 -22.36
CA THR A 481 -0.29 7.14 -23.48
C THR A 481 -0.29 8.67 -23.37
N THR A 482 -0.56 9.20 -22.17
CA THR A 482 -0.56 10.64 -21.89
C THR A 482 0.83 11.25 -22.07
N MET A 483 1.86 10.57 -21.57
CA MET A 483 3.25 11.00 -21.68
C MET A 483 3.71 11.05 -23.15
N LEU A 484 3.36 10.04 -23.94
CA LEU A 484 3.75 9.93 -25.36
C LEU A 484 2.99 10.92 -26.26
N ALA A 485 1.83 11.43 -25.83
CA ALA A 485 1.06 12.42 -26.58
C ALA A 485 1.70 13.83 -26.58
N GLY A 486 2.61 14.13 -25.65
CA GLY A 486 3.31 15.40 -25.62
C GLY A 486 4.28 15.51 -24.46
N THR A 487 5.58 15.47 -24.76
CA THR A 487 6.65 15.47 -23.75
C THR A 487 6.79 16.78 -22.98
N ASP A 488 6.29 17.89 -23.53
CA ASP A 488 6.39 19.21 -22.89
C ASP A 488 5.25 19.45 -21.87
N ARG A 489 4.33 18.49 -21.74
CA ARG A 489 3.26 18.53 -20.74
C ARG A 489 3.82 18.25 -19.35
N SER A 490 3.25 18.91 -18.35
CA SER A 490 3.55 18.70 -16.94
C SER A 490 3.06 17.32 -16.46
N VAL A 491 3.81 16.70 -15.55
CA VAL A 491 3.45 15.47 -14.83
C VAL A 491 2.16 15.66 -14.03
N ALA A 492 1.88 16.88 -13.56
CA ALA A 492 0.62 17.22 -12.92
C ALA A 492 -0.59 17.02 -13.84
N SER A 493 -0.45 17.05 -15.17
CA SER A 493 -1.57 16.89 -16.10
C SER A 493 -2.06 15.44 -16.28
N ILE A 494 -1.48 14.48 -15.55
CA ILE A 494 -1.96 13.10 -15.53
C ILE A 494 -3.04 12.93 -14.48
N ASP A 495 -4.18 12.43 -14.94
CA ASP A 495 -5.21 11.81 -14.12
C ASP A 495 -5.02 10.30 -14.19
N LEU A 496 -4.84 9.67 -13.02
CA LEU A 496 -4.75 8.21 -12.94
C LEU A 496 -6.11 7.55 -13.09
N LEU A 497 -7.18 8.22 -12.66
CA LEU A 497 -8.53 7.69 -12.62
C LEU A 497 -9.27 7.98 -13.93
N ASP A 498 -10.15 7.09 -14.36
CA ASP A 498 -11.06 7.37 -15.47
C ASP A 498 -12.36 8.01 -14.98
N GLU A 499 -13.16 8.46 -15.95
CA GLU A 499 -14.48 9.06 -15.71
C GLU A 499 -15.40 8.14 -14.89
N ARG A 500 -15.30 6.82 -15.03
CA ARG A 500 -16.11 5.87 -14.26
C ARG A 500 -15.65 5.82 -12.81
N GLU A 501 -14.34 5.74 -12.58
CA GLU A 501 -13.75 5.81 -11.24
C GLU A 501 -14.07 7.14 -10.57
N LEU A 502 -13.96 8.26 -11.28
CA LEU A 502 -14.32 9.59 -10.77
C LEU A 502 -15.81 9.70 -10.42
N THR A 503 -16.70 9.20 -11.28
CA THR A 503 -18.15 9.17 -11.00
C THR A 503 -18.46 8.32 -9.76
N GLN A 504 -17.75 7.20 -9.58
CA GLN A 504 -17.90 6.36 -8.41
C GLN A 504 -17.41 7.07 -7.13
N LEU A 505 -16.29 7.80 -7.20
CA LEU A 505 -15.80 8.61 -6.07
C LEU A 505 -16.75 9.76 -5.75
N ASP A 506 -17.29 10.46 -6.74
CA ASP A 506 -18.28 11.53 -6.53
C ASP A 506 -19.53 10.99 -5.81
N ALA A 507 -19.97 9.78 -6.15
CA ALA A 507 -21.08 9.11 -5.47
C ALA A 507 -20.73 8.69 -4.03
N LEU A 508 -19.54 8.09 -3.82
CA LEU A 508 -19.08 7.67 -2.49
C LEU A 508 -18.85 8.86 -1.54
N GLY A 509 -18.34 9.96 -2.08
CA GLY A 509 -18.09 11.21 -1.36
C GLY A 509 -19.32 12.11 -1.26
N ALA A 510 -20.50 11.67 -1.70
CA ALA A 510 -21.76 12.42 -1.65
C ALA A 510 -21.69 13.83 -2.28
N ARG A 511 -20.90 14.01 -3.36
CA ARG A 511 -20.67 15.32 -3.97
C ARG A 511 -21.93 16.06 -4.41
N SER A 512 -23.00 15.32 -4.75
CA SER A 512 -24.28 15.90 -5.16
C SER A 512 -24.88 16.83 -4.10
N VAL A 513 -24.63 16.55 -2.82
CA VAL A 513 -25.16 17.29 -1.68
C VAL A 513 -24.69 18.75 -1.66
N LEU A 514 -23.54 19.06 -2.26
CA LEU A 514 -23.05 20.44 -2.38
C LEU A 514 -23.98 21.38 -3.18
N ASN A 515 -24.95 20.84 -3.91
CA ASN A 515 -25.95 21.60 -4.65
C ASN A 515 -27.32 21.65 -3.93
N GLU A 516 -27.43 21.03 -2.76
CA GLU A 516 -28.66 20.98 -1.98
C GLU A 516 -28.71 22.14 -0.98
N SER A 517 -29.90 22.68 -0.73
CA SER A 517 -30.14 23.64 0.33
C SER A 517 -31.04 22.96 1.36
N ILE A 518 -30.47 22.68 2.52
CA ILE A 518 -31.18 22.08 3.64
C ILE A 518 -31.49 23.20 4.63
N VAL A 519 -32.75 23.27 5.06
CA VAL A 519 -33.20 24.19 6.12
C VAL A 519 -33.82 23.33 7.20
N ASP A 520 -33.06 23.06 8.25
CA ASP A 520 -33.55 22.32 9.42
C ASP A 520 -34.01 23.26 10.54
N PRO A 521 -34.96 22.83 11.40
CA PRO A 521 -35.42 23.61 12.52
C PRO A 521 -34.31 23.88 13.55
N ALA A 522 -34.49 24.92 14.37
CA ALA A 522 -33.61 25.21 15.50
C ALA A 522 -33.78 24.15 16.62
N ILE A 523 -32.76 23.97 17.46
CA ILE A 523 -32.78 23.00 18.57
C ILE A 523 -33.97 23.24 19.52
N PRO A 524 -34.26 24.49 19.98
CA PRO A 524 -35.43 24.76 20.83
C PRO A 524 -36.76 24.41 20.17
N GLU A 525 -36.87 24.48 18.85
CA GLU A 525 -38.10 24.15 18.11
C GLU A 525 -38.38 22.65 18.17
N LEU A 526 -37.36 21.84 17.87
CA LEU A 526 -37.47 20.37 17.96
C LEU A 526 -37.71 19.90 19.40
N PHE A 527 -37.05 20.53 20.37
CA PHE A 527 -37.27 20.25 21.79
C PHE A 527 -38.70 20.59 22.22
N ALA A 528 -39.21 21.77 21.85
CA ALA A 528 -40.57 22.20 22.18
C ALA A 528 -41.64 21.25 21.61
N GLU A 529 -41.40 20.66 20.43
CA GLU A 529 -42.29 19.64 19.88
C GLU A 529 -42.33 18.38 20.76
N GLN A 530 -41.19 17.93 21.30
CA GLN A 530 -41.18 16.81 22.26
C GLN A 530 -41.91 17.16 23.56
N VAL A 531 -41.75 18.38 24.07
CA VAL A 531 -42.49 18.87 25.26
C VAL A 531 -44.00 18.82 25.01
N ARG A 532 -44.45 19.24 23.82
CA ARG A 532 -45.86 19.23 23.43
C ARG A 532 -46.43 17.80 23.33
N VAL A 533 -45.65 16.86 22.83
CA VAL A 533 -46.10 15.48 22.57
C VAL A 533 -45.93 14.58 23.81
N ARG A 534 -44.95 14.84 24.67
CA ARG A 534 -44.53 13.98 25.80
C ARG A 534 -44.22 14.77 27.09
N PRO A 535 -45.12 15.64 27.58
CA PRO A 535 -44.80 16.55 28.68
C PRO A 535 -44.42 15.82 29.97
N ASP A 536 -45.10 14.71 30.29
CA ASP A 536 -44.94 13.98 31.55
C ASP A 536 -43.87 12.87 31.51
N VAL A 537 -43.18 12.69 30.38
CA VAL A 537 -42.12 11.68 30.23
C VAL A 537 -40.82 12.20 30.84
N ILE A 538 -40.07 11.33 31.53
CA ILE A 538 -38.76 11.67 32.10
C ILE A 538 -37.77 11.93 30.96
N ALA A 539 -37.30 13.18 30.87
CA ALA A 539 -36.32 13.64 29.90
C ALA A 539 -34.88 13.48 30.42
N VAL A 540 -34.63 13.84 31.68
CA VAL A 540 -33.29 13.85 32.28
C VAL A 540 -33.29 13.13 33.62
N VAL A 541 -32.26 12.32 33.87
CA VAL A 541 -31.98 11.70 35.17
C VAL A 541 -30.55 12.04 35.61
N PHE A 542 -30.39 12.47 36.86
CA PHE A 542 -29.10 12.68 37.49
C PHE A 542 -29.16 12.34 38.99
N GLU A 543 -28.28 11.46 39.46
CA GLU A 543 -28.17 11.05 40.87
C GLU A 543 -29.53 10.74 41.56
N GLY A 544 -30.39 10.01 40.85
CA GLY A 544 -31.72 9.60 41.35
C GLY A 544 -32.81 10.68 41.28
N ARG A 545 -32.49 11.89 40.81
CA ARG A 545 -33.47 12.93 40.47
C ARG A 545 -33.90 12.77 39.02
N SER A 546 -35.20 12.90 38.77
CA SER A 546 -35.79 12.81 37.44
C SER A 546 -36.51 14.11 37.11
N TRP A 547 -36.37 14.55 35.86
CA TRP A 547 -37.02 15.74 35.32
C TRP A 547 -37.86 15.33 34.13
N THR A 548 -39.13 15.71 34.11
CA THR A 548 -39.97 15.53 32.92
C THR A 548 -39.60 16.54 31.83
N TYR A 549 -40.03 16.29 30.60
CA TYR A 549 -39.89 17.26 29.51
C TYR A 549 -40.51 18.61 29.86
N GLN A 550 -41.70 18.62 30.49
CA GLN A 550 -42.37 19.85 30.91
C GLN A 550 -41.60 20.59 32.01
N GLU A 551 -41.12 19.88 33.04
CA GLU A 551 -40.34 20.50 34.13
C GLU A 551 -39.02 21.09 33.61
N LEU A 552 -38.36 20.40 32.68
CA LEU A 552 -37.14 20.87 32.03
C LEU A 552 -37.41 22.10 31.15
N ASP A 553 -38.52 22.11 30.40
CA ASP A 553 -38.94 23.24 29.57
C ASP A 553 -39.27 24.48 30.40
N ASP A 554 -40.09 24.33 31.44
CA ASP A 554 -40.50 25.42 32.32
C ASP A 554 -39.28 26.05 32.99
N THR A 555 -38.41 25.24 33.58
CA THR A 555 -37.23 25.72 34.32
C THR A 555 -36.20 26.39 33.42
N SER A 556 -35.96 25.83 32.23
CA SER A 556 -35.05 26.45 31.25
C SER A 556 -35.63 27.74 30.65
N THR A 557 -36.95 27.82 30.44
CA THR A 557 -37.63 29.06 30.02
C THR A 557 -37.54 30.14 31.09
N GLN A 558 -37.73 29.77 32.35
CA GLN A 558 -37.56 30.67 33.49
C GLN A 558 -36.13 31.22 33.59
N LEU A 559 -35.12 30.34 33.46
CA LEU A 559 -33.73 30.77 33.45
C LEU A 559 -33.44 31.69 32.24
N ALA A 560 -34.02 31.41 31.08
CA ALA A 560 -33.88 32.26 29.90
C ALA A 560 -34.45 33.68 30.14
N HIS A 561 -35.62 33.80 30.78
CA HIS A 561 -36.17 35.11 31.18
C HIS A 561 -35.27 35.84 32.18
N LEU A 562 -34.67 35.11 33.13
CA LEU A 562 -33.72 35.70 34.08
C LEU A 562 -32.49 36.24 33.34
N LEU A 563 -31.90 35.46 32.45
CA LEU A 563 -30.76 35.86 31.60
C LEU A 563 -31.09 37.10 30.76
N ALA A 564 -32.26 37.12 30.11
CA ALA A 564 -32.74 38.27 29.35
C ALA A 564 -32.88 39.52 30.23
N GLY A 565 -33.45 39.37 31.44
CA GLY A 565 -33.54 40.44 32.44
C GLY A 565 -32.19 40.93 32.96
N ARG A 566 -31.11 40.17 32.75
CA ARG A 566 -29.72 40.56 33.06
C ARG A 566 -28.94 41.07 31.85
N GLY A 567 -29.60 41.22 30.69
CA GLY A 567 -29.04 41.84 29.50
C GLY A 567 -28.44 40.89 28.47
N VAL A 568 -28.66 39.58 28.60
CA VAL A 568 -28.30 38.59 27.56
C VAL A 568 -29.34 38.64 26.44
N GLY A 569 -28.90 38.76 25.19
CA GLY A 569 -29.73 38.81 24.00
C GLY A 569 -29.37 37.78 22.93
N VAL A 570 -30.06 37.86 21.79
CA VAL A 570 -29.79 37.05 20.59
C VAL A 570 -28.35 37.32 20.12
N GLU A 571 -27.66 36.29 19.61
CA GLU A 571 -26.25 36.31 19.17
C GLU A 571 -25.20 36.50 20.29
N ASP A 572 -25.59 36.76 21.54
CA ASP A 572 -24.63 36.81 22.64
C ASP A 572 -24.04 35.44 22.94
N VAL A 573 -22.84 35.44 23.52
CA VAL A 573 -22.18 34.24 24.05
C VAL A 573 -22.37 34.17 25.57
N VAL A 574 -22.82 33.02 26.07
CA VAL A 574 -22.95 32.76 27.51
C VAL A 574 -21.99 31.65 27.92
N ALA A 575 -21.02 31.96 28.78
CA ALA A 575 -20.08 30.97 29.27
C ALA A 575 -20.70 30.11 30.38
N LEU A 576 -20.51 28.80 30.31
CA LEU A 576 -21.03 27.82 31.27
C LEU A 576 -19.87 27.18 32.03
N LEU A 577 -19.68 27.59 33.29
CA LEU A 577 -18.73 26.97 34.23
C LEU A 577 -19.51 26.24 35.32
N LEU A 578 -19.96 25.02 35.00
CA LEU A 578 -20.89 24.22 35.80
C LEU A 578 -20.37 22.79 35.96
N PRO A 579 -20.56 22.14 37.13
CA PRO A 579 -20.38 20.70 37.20
C PRO A 579 -21.45 20.01 36.34
N ARG A 580 -21.12 18.86 35.77
CA ARG A 580 -22.09 18.08 34.99
C ARG A 580 -23.25 17.63 35.87
N SER A 581 -24.46 18.10 35.53
CA SER A 581 -25.70 17.90 36.31
C SER A 581 -26.92 18.24 35.45
N GLU A 582 -28.12 18.07 35.99
CA GLU A 582 -29.37 18.56 35.39
C GLU A 582 -29.32 20.07 35.07
N HIS A 583 -28.64 20.86 35.92
CA HIS A 583 -28.50 22.30 35.76
C HIS A 583 -27.65 22.67 34.53
N THR A 584 -26.74 21.81 34.10
CA THR A 584 -25.99 22.00 32.85
C THR A 584 -26.93 21.96 31.64
N VAL A 585 -27.84 20.99 31.59
CA VAL A 585 -28.81 20.84 30.49
C VAL A 585 -29.82 21.99 30.51
N ILE A 586 -30.30 22.38 31.70
CA ILE A 586 -31.19 23.55 31.89
C ILE A 586 -30.51 24.83 31.40
N ALA A 587 -29.24 25.04 31.75
CA ALA A 587 -28.46 26.20 31.32
C ALA A 587 -28.31 26.23 29.79
N ILE A 588 -27.93 25.11 29.17
CA ILE A 588 -27.79 25.01 27.71
C ILE A 588 -29.11 25.34 27.01
N LEU A 589 -30.22 24.70 27.42
CA LEU A 589 -31.55 24.98 26.86
C LEU A 589 -31.95 26.44 27.02
N SER A 590 -31.67 27.06 28.17
CA SER A 590 -32.03 28.46 28.43
C SER A 590 -31.29 29.43 27.50
N VAL A 591 -30.00 29.18 27.24
CA VAL A 591 -29.16 29.98 26.35
C VAL A 591 -29.63 29.82 24.90
N LEU A 592 -29.89 28.59 24.47
CA LEU A 592 -30.37 28.32 23.11
C LEU A 592 -31.75 28.93 22.84
N LYS A 593 -32.67 28.92 23.84
CA LYS A 593 -33.99 29.55 23.75
C LYS A 593 -33.94 31.07 23.55
N LEU A 594 -32.86 31.72 23.98
CA LEU A 594 -32.64 33.15 23.74
C LEU A 594 -32.09 33.45 22.34
N GLY A 595 -31.68 32.42 21.58
CA GLY A 595 -30.89 32.60 20.36
C GLY A 595 -29.45 33.02 20.64
N SER A 596 -28.95 32.73 21.85
CA SER A 596 -27.56 32.93 22.26
C SER A 596 -26.76 31.63 22.09
N ALA A 597 -25.44 31.74 22.00
CA ALA A 597 -24.54 30.58 21.93
C ALA A 597 -23.98 30.24 23.31
N TYR A 598 -23.96 28.95 23.68
CA TYR A 598 -23.29 28.54 24.91
C TYR A 598 -21.81 28.25 24.68
N LEU A 599 -20.96 28.70 25.60
CA LEU A 599 -19.53 28.42 25.64
C LEU A 599 -19.26 27.50 26.83
N PRO A 600 -19.15 26.17 26.64
CA PRO A 600 -18.96 25.23 27.72
C PRO A 600 -17.50 25.23 28.21
N ILE A 601 -17.29 25.39 29.51
CA ILE A 601 -15.95 25.37 30.12
C ILE A 601 -15.87 24.31 31.22
N ASP A 602 -15.01 23.32 31.02
CA ASP A 602 -14.78 22.24 31.99
C ASP A 602 -14.27 22.81 33.32
N ILE A 603 -14.86 22.38 34.43
CA ILE A 603 -14.51 22.84 35.77
C ILE A 603 -13.06 22.51 36.17
N ASN A 604 -12.40 21.59 35.48
CA ASN A 604 -11.00 21.24 35.72
C ASN A 604 -10.04 22.06 34.84
N THR A 605 -10.54 22.90 33.93
CA THR A 605 -9.73 23.79 33.09
C THR A 605 -8.85 24.69 33.97
N PRO A 606 -7.52 24.73 33.80
CA PRO A 606 -6.65 25.62 34.58
C PRO A 606 -7.02 27.10 34.46
N ASP A 607 -6.80 27.89 35.52
CA ASP A 607 -7.23 29.30 35.58
C ASP A 607 -6.66 30.18 34.46
N GLU A 608 -5.42 29.91 34.00
CA GLU A 608 -4.81 30.63 32.88
C GLU A 608 -5.55 30.38 31.56
N ARG A 609 -5.92 29.11 31.30
CA ARG A 609 -6.68 28.74 30.11
C ARG A 609 -8.12 29.25 30.19
N LEU A 610 -8.72 29.22 31.38
CA LEU A 610 -10.04 29.80 31.64
C LEU A 610 -10.04 31.31 31.34
N ALA A 611 -9.05 32.04 31.83
CA ALA A 611 -8.92 33.48 31.58
C ALA A 611 -8.76 33.79 30.08
N PHE A 612 -7.94 33.00 29.37
CA PHE A 612 -7.78 33.12 27.92
C PHE A 612 -9.12 32.93 27.19
N VAL A 613 -9.84 31.84 27.46
CA VAL A 613 -11.11 31.52 26.81
C VAL A 613 -12.15 32.64 27.05
N LEU A 614 -12.26 33.13 28.29
CA LEU A 614 -13.18 34.23 28.61
C LEU A 614 -12.79 35.55 27.93
N GLN A 615 -11.49 35.82 27.80
CA GLN A 615 -11.01 37.02 27.13
C GLN A 615 -11.25 36.96 25.62
N ASP A 616 -11.03 35.80 25.00
CA ASP A 616 -11.15 35.59 23.56
C ASP A 616 -12.62 35.57 23.11
N ALA A 617 -13.49 34.87 23.85
CA ALA A 617 -14.91 34.76 23.52
C ALA A 617 -15.77 35.95 24.00
N ALA A 618 -15.27 36.75 24.95
CA ALA A 618 -15.94 37.92 25.52
C ALA A 618 -17.43 37.70 25.85
N PRO A 619 -17.78 36.72 26.70
CA PRO A 619 -19.18 36.36 26.95
C PRO A 619 -19.96 37.49 27.63
N ALA A 620 -21.25 37.61 27.32
CA ALA A 620 -22.16 38.58 27.92
C ALA A 620 -22.47 38.26 29.39
N ALA A 621 -22.46 36.97 29.76
CA ALA A 621 -22.63 36.48 31.11
C ALA A 621 -21.91 35.15 31.34
N ILE A 622 -21.62 34.83 32.59
CA ILE A 622 -21.14 33.51 33.02
C ILE A 622 -22.20 32.88 33.92
N LEU A 623 -22.77 31.76 33.48
CA LEU A 623 -23.55 30.87 34.33
C LEU A 623 -22.62 29.96 35.10
N THR A 624 -22.74 30.00 36.42
CA THR A 624 -21.91 29.21 37.33
C THR A 624 -22.68 28.87 38.61
N THR A 625 -22.03 28.20 39.56
CA THR A 625 -22.57 27.98 40.91
C THR A 625 -21.84 28.85 41.92
N VAL A 626 -22.45 29.07 43.09
CA VAL A 626 -21.80 29.79 44.22
C VAL A 626 -20.41 29.23 44.53
N SER A 627 -20.24 27.90 44.45
CA SER A 627 -18.98 27.23 44.76
C SER A 627 -17.86 27.52 43.75
N LEU A 628 -18.21 27.78 42.48
CA LEU A 628 -17.26 28.02 41.39
C LEU A 628 -17.07 29.50 41.07
N ALA A 629 -17.98 30.37 41.53
CA ALA A 629 -17.95 31.82 41.27
C ALA A 629 -16.61 32.48 41.61
N GLY A 630 -15.92 32.02 42.67
CA GLY A 630 -14.61 32.55 43.08
C GLY A 630 -13.51 32.42 42.02
N ARG A 631 -13.63 31.48 41.07
CA ARG A 631 -12.66 31.29 39.98
C ARG A 631 -12.79 32.33 38.88
N VAL A 632 -13.99 32.87 38.69
CA VAL A 632 -14.33 33.80 37.59
C VAL A 632 -14.71 35.19 38.07
N SER A 633 -14.76 35.44 39.38
CA SER A 633 -15.16 36.74 39.96
C SER A 633 -14.27 37.91 39.55
N LYS A 634 -13.05 37.65 39.09
CA LYS A 634 -12.10 38.67 38.63
C LYS A 634 -12.20 38.98 37.13
N SER A 635 -13.03 38.26 36.38
CA SER A 635 -13.20 38.44 34.93
C SER A 635 -13.88 39.76 34.55
N GLY A 636 -14.67 40.34 35.45
CA GLY A 636 -15.50 41.53 35.18
C GLY A 636 -16.78 41.24 34.39
N VAL A 637 -17.01 39.97 34.01
CA VAL A 637 -18.23 39.52 33.34
C VAL A 637 -19.35 39.30 34.36
N PRO A 638 -20.61 39.67 34.06
CA PRO A 638 -21.75 39.36 34.92
C PRO A 638 -21.85 37.87 35.28
N LEU A 639 -21.87 37.58 36.59
CA LEU A 639 -22.04 36.22 37.11
C LEU A 639 -23.51 35.97 37.45
N ILE A 640 -24.03 34.83 37.00
CA ILE A 640 -25.39 34.39 37.27
C ILE A 640 -25.32 33.00 37.87
N ASP A 641 -25.92 32.84 39.05
CA ASP A 641 -26.03 31.53 39.70
C ASP A 641 -27.15 30.74 39.03
N VAL A 642 -26.83 29.56 38.50
CA VAL A 642 -27.82 28.69 37.83
C VAL A 642 -28.88 28.18 38.81
N GLU A 643 -28.57 28.19 40.12
CA GLU A 643 -29.45 27.78 41.21
C GLU A 643 -30.11 28.97 41.93
N ASP A 644 -30.05 30.20 41.38
CA ASP A 644 -30.67 31.38 42.00
C ASP A 644 -32.17 31.12 42.22
N PRO A 645 -32.69 31.23 43.47
CA PRO A 645 -34.12 31.06 43.75
C PRO A 645 -35.04 31.94 42.90
N LYS A 646 -34.53 33.07 42.38
CA LYS A 646 -35.25 33.97 41.47
C LYS A 646 -35.57 33.36 40.11
N VAL A 647 -34.93 32.26 39.72
CA VAL A 647 -35.28 31.51 38.51
C VAL A 647 -36.74 31.07 38.60
N ALA A 648 -37.15 30.46 39.72
CA ALA A 648 -38.52 30.00 39.92
C ALA A 648 -39.57 31.12 39.98
N GLU A 649 -39.14 32.37 40.17
CA GLU A 649 -40.01 33.57 40.17
C GLU A 649 -40.26 34.11 38.74
N GLN A 650 -39.51 33.65 37.74
CA GLN A 650 -39.68 34.09 36.35
C GLN A 650 -40.91 33.46 35.67
N PRO A 651 -41.44 34.09 34.60
CA PRO A 651 -42.49 33.48 33.79
C PRO A 651 -42.02 32.19 33.10
N THR A 652 -42.94 31.27 32.89
CA THR A 652 -42.76 30.08 32.02
C THR A 652 -43.26 30.33 30.59
N THR A 653 -43.65 31.56 30.25
CA THR A 653 -44.14 31.91 28.92
C THR A 653 -43.07 31.68 27.87
N THR A 654 -43.39 30.91 26.83
CA THR A 654 -42.50 30.57 25.73
C THR A 654 -41.88 31.80 25.06
N LEU A 655 -40.57 31.75 24.81
CA LEU A 655 -39.83 32.76 24.06
C LEU A 655 -39.99 32.56 22.55
N PRO A 656 -39.78 33.60 21.71
CA PRO A 656 -39.75 33.44 20.26
C PRO A 656 -38.72 32.40 19.82
N VAL A 657 -39.07 31.56 18.86
CA VAL A 657 -38.15 30.57 18.29
C VAL A 657 -36.98 31.31 17.61
N PRO A 658 -35.72 30.98 17.96
CA PRO A 658 -34.55 31.62 17.36
C PRO A 658 -34.34 31.16 15.91
N ASN A 659 -33.61 31.96 15.13
CA ASN A 659 -33.16 31.54 13.80
C ASN A 659 -32.16 30.37 13.94
N ALA A 660 -32.35 29.31 13.14
CA ALA A 660 -31.51 28.11 13.17
C ALA A 660 -30.06 28.37 12.70
N ASP A 661 -29.84 29.42 11.88
CA ASP A 661 -28.50 29.84 11.43
C ASP A 661 -27.64 30.48 12.55
N LEU A 662 -28.24 30.76 13.71
CA LEU A 662 -27.51 31.28 14.86
C LEU A 662 -26.60 30.21 15.45
N LEU A 663 -25.50 30.64 16.07
CA LEU A 663 -24.60 29.75 16.80
C LEU A 663 -25.34 29.04 17.93
N ALA A 664 -25.23 27.71 17.97
CA ALA A 664 -25.64 26.90 19.10
C ALA A 664 -24.58 26.97 20.20
N TYR A 665 -23.31 26.77 19.83
CA TYR A 665 -22.21 26.71 20.78
C TYR A 665 -20.88 27.15 20.20
N ILE A 666 -19.93 27.40 21.11
CA ILE A 666 -18.52 27.62 20.81
C ILE A 666 -17.68 26.67 21.66
N ILE A 667 -17.06 25.65 21.08
CA ILE A 667 -16.19 24.70 21.79
C ILE A 667 -14.72 24.99 21.47
N TYR A 668 -13.87 25.07 22.50
CA TYR A 668 -12.44 25.36 22.33
C TYR A 668 -11.60 24.10 22.14
N THR A 669 -10.87 24.01 21.03
CA THR A 669 -9.88 22.96 20.78
C THR A 669 -8.48 23.44 21.16
N SER A 670 -7.50 22.53 21.29
CA SER A 670 -6.11 22.90 21.62
C SER A 670 -5.41 23.72 20.54
N GLY A 671 -5.90 23.66 19.30
CA GLY A 671 -5.31 24.32 18.13
C GLY A 671 -3.94 23.73 17.74
N THR A 672 -3.74 23.44 16.46
CA THR A 672 -2.45 22.93 15.94
C THR A 672 -1.29 23.91 16.12
N THR A 673 -1.58 25.19 16.37
CA THR A 673 -0.61 26.27 16.62
C THR A 673 -0.20 26.41 18.09
N GLY A 674 -0.78 25.60 19.00
CA GLY A 674 -0.56 25.68 20.45
C GLY A 674 -1.41 26.74 21.16
N THR A 675 -2.14 27.57 20.42
CA THR A 675 -3.13 28.52 20.96
C THR A 675 -4.52 27.93 20.78
N PRO A 676 -5.33 27.81 21.86
CA PRO A 676 -6.70 27.31 21.75
C PRO A 676 -7.55 28.14 20.78
N LYS A 677 -8.48 27.48 20.06
CA LYS A 677 -9.39 28.13 19.10
C LYS A 677 -10.83 27.75 19.39
N GLY A 678 -11.74 28.71 19.40
CA GLY A 678 -13.17 28.47 19.52
C GLY A 678 -13.80 28.10 18.19
N VAL A 679 -14.38 26.90 18.10
CA VAL A 679 -15.15 26.42 16.95
C VAL A 679 -16.62 26.75 17.19
N GLY A 680 -17.18 27.61 16.34
CA GLY A 680 -18.60 27.97 16.37
C GLY A 680 -19.43 27.06 15.47
N ILE A 681 -20.45 26.43 16.04
CA ILE A 681 -21.38 25.54 15.32
C ILE A 681 -22.79 26.10 15.44
N THR A 682 -23.54 26.14 14.32
CA THR A 682 -24.91 26.67 14.29
C THR A 682 -25.94 25.68 14.82
N GLN A 683 -27.15 26.15 15.12
CA GLN A 683 -28.23 25.24 15.50
C GLN A 683 -28.61 24.29 14.36
N THR A 684 -28.66 24.80 13.12
CA THR A 684 -28.91 23.99 11.92
C THR A 684 -27.85 22.90 11.77
N ASN A 685 -26.56 23.20 11.98
CA ASN A 685 -25.51 22.17 11.90
C ASN A 685 -25.78 21.01 12.87
N VAL A 686 -26.22 21.32 14.09
CA VAL A 686 -26.54 20.29 15.07
C VAL A 686 -27.75 19.46 14.65
N THR A 687 -28.86 20.10 14.29
CA THR A 687 -30.12 19.40 13.97
C THR A 687 -30.01 18.59 12.68
N GLN A 688 -29.27 19.10 11.70
CA GLN A 688 -28.98 18.42 10.44
C GLN A 688 -28.26 17.09 10.65
N THR A 689 -27.20 17.05 11.47
CA THR A 689 -26.45 15.80 11.74
C THR A 689 -27.37 14.69 12.30
N TYR A 690 -28.39 15.04 13.10
CA TYR A 690 -29.35 14.06 13.62
C TYR A 690 -30.34 13.56 12.58
N ALA A 691 -30.98 14.46 11.82
CA ALA A 691 -31.91 14.08 10.76
C ALA A 691 -31.20 13.20 9.71
N ALA A 692 -29.95 13.54 9.42
CA ALA A 692 -29.06 12.82 8.51
C ALA A 692 -28.73 11.40 9.01
N SER A 693 -28.50 11.23 10.30
CA SER A 693 -28.09 9.95 10.88
C SER A 693 -29.13 8.83 10.81
N GLU A 694 -30.40 9.13 10.50
CA GLU A 694 -31.49 8.14 10.43
C GLU A 694 -31.20 6.94 9.50
N HIS A 695 -30.34 7.12 8.50
CA HIS A 695 -29.93 6.05 7.59
C HIS A 695 -28.97 5.04 8.24
N ALA A 696 -28.11 5.50 9.16
CA ALA A 696 -27.14 4.67 9.87
C ALA A 696 -27.67 4.18 11.22
N PHE A 697 -28.47 5.00 11.88
CA PHE A 697 -29.03 4.75 13.19
C PHE A 697 -30.39 5.44 13.35
N LYS A 698 -31.41 4.66 13.75
CA LYS A 698 -32.75 5.20 13.92
C LYS A 698 -32.95 5.68 15.36
N HIS A 699 -33.15 6.99 15.52
CA HIS A 699 -33.57 7.57 16.79
C HIS A 699 -34.96 7.09 17.19
N SER A 700 -35.18 6.91 18.49
CA SER A 700 -36.46 6.43 19.04
C SER A 700 -36.72 7.01 20.42
N PRO A 701 -37.98 7.34 20.75
CA PRO A 701 -38.35 7.81 22.08
C PRO A 701 -38.20 6.76 23.18
N ASP A 702 -38.01 5.48 22.83
CA ASP A 702 -37.76 4.40 23.80
C ASP A 702 -36.28 4.28 24.18
N GLN A 703 -35.40 5.12 23.60
CA GLN A 703 -33.97 5.08 23.87
C GLN A 703 -33.62 5.82 25.16
N VAL A 704 -32.67 5.23 25.89
CA VAL A 704 -32.04 5.80 27.07
C VAL A 704 -30.57 5.99 26.76
N TRP A 705 -30.10 7.24 26.78
CA TRP A 705 -28.74 7.62 26.42
C TRP A 705 -27.93 8.00 27.65
N SER A 706 -26.66 7.62 27.68
CA SER A 706 -25.71 8.14 28.67
C SER A 706 -25.03 9.42 28.18
N MET A 707 -25.06 10.49 28.98
CA MET A 707 -24.19 11.66 28.78
C MET A 707 -22.88 11.45 29.57
N PHE A 708 -21.91 10.78 28.92
CA PHE A 708 -20.64 10.38 29.52
C PHE A 708 -19.51 11.38 29.26
N HIS A 709 -19.53 12.09 28.15
CA HIS A 709 -18.45 12.99 27.80
C HIS A 709 -18.61 14.36 28.48
N SER A 710 -17.49 15.06 28.70
CA SER A 710 -17.54 16.43 29.20
C SER A 710 -18.35 17.29 28.23
N TYR A 711 -19.17 18.20 28.76
CA TYR A 711 -19.99 19.07 27.92
C TYR A 711 -19.15 20.14 27.19
N SER A 712 -17.85 20.21 27.48
CA SER A 712 -16.84 20.94 26.70
C SER A 712 -16.25 20.15 25.53
N PHE A 713 -16.71 18.92 25.29
CA PHE A 713 -16.44 18.14 24.09
C PHE A 713 -17.72 17.99 23.27
N ASP A 714 -17.58 18.11 21.95
CA ASP A 714 -18.66 18.00 20.95
C ASP A 714 -19.44 16.68 21.01
N VAL A 715 -18.81 15.58 21.42
CA VAL A 715 -19.49 14.29 21.62
C VAL A 715 -20.66 14.38 22.61
N SER A 716 -20.58 15.26 23.61
CA SER A 716 -21.70 15.47 24.54
C SER A 716 -22.94 16.08 23.86
N VAL A 717 -22.74 16.83 22.78
CA VAL A 717 -23.81 17.39 21.95
C VAL A 717 -24.54 16.25 21.25
N TRP A 718 -23.81 15.21 20.81
CA TRP A 718 -24.36 13.95 20.26
C TRP A 718 -25.18 13.15 21.28
N GLU A 719 -24.67 13.04 22.50
CA GLU A 719 -25.35 12.30 23.57
C GLU A 719 -26.64 13.00 24.01
N MET A 720 -26.57 14.31 24.21
CA MET A 720 -27.68 15.11 24.77
C MET A 720 -28.84 15.23 23.79
N TRP A 721 -28.58 15.67 22.55
CA TRP A 721 -29.66 15.92 21.60
C TRP A 721 -30.16 14.64 20.93
N GLY A 722 -29.35 13.57 20.87
CA GLY A 722 -29.78 12.24 20.44
C GLY A 722 -30.95 11.72 21.27
N ALA A 723 -30.92 11.95 22.59
CA ALA A 723 -32.07 11.69 23.45
C ALA A 723 -33.15 12.76 23.33
N LEU A 724 -32.80 14.02 23.63
CA LEU A 724 -33.79 15.04 23.96
C LEU A 724 -34.63 15.49 22.75
N LEU A 725 -34.08 15.49 21.54
CA LEU A 725 -34.82 15.89 20.34
C LEU A 725 -35.74 14.79 19.78
N HIS A 726 -35.58 13.56 20.25
CA HIS A 726 -36.31 12.39 19.76
C HIS A 726 -37.25 11.76 20.80
N GLY A 727 -37.48 12.45 21.92
CA GLY A 727 -38.42 12.01 22.97
C GLY A 727 -37.85 10.95 23.91
N GLY A 728 -36.54 10.70 23.87
CA GLY A 728 -35.84 9.72 24.69
C GLY A 728 -35.47 10.27 26.08
N ARG A 729 -34.72 9.47 26.84
CA ARG A 729 -34.26 9.81 28.19
C ARG A 729 -32.74 9.96 28.24
N LEU A 730 -32.25 11.05 28.80
CA LEU A 730 -30.84 11.33 29.01
C LEU A 730 -30.43 11.05 30.47
N VAL A 731 -29.49 10.14 30.66
CA VAL A 731 -28.88 9.80 31.95
C VAL A 731 -27.54 10.49 32.05
N ILE A 732 -27.44 11.47 32.95
CA ILE A 732 -26.20 12.22 33.14
C ILE A 732 -25.26 11.40 34.01
N ILE A 733 -24.07 11.08 33.50
CA ILE A 733 -23.07 10.30 34.22
C ILE A 733 -22.23 11.24 35.10
N PRO A 734 -22.22 11.07 36.44
CA PRO A 734 -21.40 11.88 37.32
C PRO A 734 -19.90 11.71 37.05
N GLU A 735 -19.11 12.76 37.29
CA GLU A 735 -17.65 12.79 37.03
C GLU A 735 -16.90 11.63 37.71
N HIS A 736 -17.30 11.26 38.93
CA HIS A 736 -16.67 10.15 39.65
C HIS A 736 -16.96 8.79 39.00
N ALA A 737 -18.17 8.59 38.46
CA ALA A 737 -18.56 7.37 37.76
C ALA A 737 -17.93 7.30 36.37
N ALA A 738 -17.76 8.44 35.68
CA ALA A 738 -17.06 8.49 34.39
C ALA A 738 -15.59 8.02 34.49
N ARG A 739 -14.98 8.13 35.68
CA ARG A 739 -13.60 7.66 35.97
C ARG A 739 -13.55 6.22 36.52
N SER A 740 -14.68 5.53 36.61
CA SER A 740 -14.81 4.21 37.22
C SER A 740 -15.66 3.31 36.33
N ALA A 741 -15.02 2.44 35.55
CA ALA A 741 -15.72 1.53 34.64
C ALA A 741 -16.78 0.68 35.38
N THR A 742 -16.53 0.32 36.64
CA THR A 742 -17.48 -0.42 37.49
C THR A 742 -18.69 0.42 37.88
N ASP A 743 -18.49 1.67 38.31
CA ASP A 743 -19.61 2.53 38.68
C ASP A 743 -20.42 2.96 37.47
N PHE A 744 -19.75 3.23 36.34
CA PHE A 744 -20.43 3.49 35.07
C PHE A 744 -21.26 2.28 34.63
N HIS A 745 -20.69 1.07 34.64
CA HIS A 745 -21.41 -0.17 34.33
C HIS A 745 -22.66 -0.34 35.21
N ARG A 746 -22.54 -0.12 36.53
CA ARG A 746 -23.69 -0.15 37.44
C ARG A 746 -24.79 0.83 37.02
N ILE A 747 -24.44 2.05 36.66
CA ILE A 747 -25.43 3.05 36.18
C ILE A 747 -26.09 2.58 34.87
N LEU A 748 -25.34 2.00 33.93
CA LEU A 748 -25.92 1.47 32.69
C LEU A 748 -26.98 0.40 32.97
N VAL A 749 -26.76 -0.44 33.99
CA VAL A 749 -27.70 -1.46 34.46
C VAL A 749 -28.90 -0.82 35.17
N ASP A 750 -28.66 -0.02 36.20
CA ASP A 750 -29.72 0.55 37.04
C ASP A 750 -30.66 1.45 36.25
N GLU A 751 -30.12 2.25 35.33
CA GLU A 751 -30.89 3.16 34.48
C GLU A 751 -31.30 2.54 33.13
N GLN A 752 -31.04 1.25 32.91
CA GLN A 752 -31.44 0.55 31.69
C GLN A 752 -31.02 1.29 30.39
N VAL A 753 -29.77 1.77 30.36
CA VAL A 753 -29.24 2.56 29.24
C VAL A 753 -29.20 1.72 27.96
N THR A 754 -29.75 2.23 26.86
CA THR A 754 -29.81 1.52 25.57
C THR A 754 -28.74 1.96 24.58
N THR A 755 -28.26 3.20 24.72
CA THR A 755 -27.34 3.83 23.78
C THR A 755 -26.18 4.46 24.54
N VAL A 756 -24.96 4.11 24.15
CA VAL A 756 -23.73 4.65 24.74
C VAL A 756 -22.81 5.20 23.64
N ASN A 757 -22.07 6.25 23.96
CA ASN A 757 -20.97 6.75 23.16
C ASN A 757 -19.68 6.62 23.98
N GLN A 758 -18.62 6.10 23.38
CA GLN A 758 -17.33 5.85 24.05
C GLN A 758 -16.17 5.98 23.07
N THR A 759 -14.98 6.35 23.56
CA THR A 759 -13.76 6.10 22.78
C THR A 759 -13.45 4.60 22.77
N PRO A 760 -12.76 4.07 21.75
CA PRO A 760 -12.26 2.69 21.75
C PRO A 760 -11.55 2.31 23.06
N SER A 761 -10.64 3.15 23.54
CA SER A 761 -9.90 2.91 24.80
C SER A 761 -10.80 2.82 26.04
N ALA A 762 -11.86 3.63 26.11
CA ALA A 762 -12.80 3.58 27.25
C ALA A 762 -13.72 2.36 27.17
N LEU A 763 -14.15 1.98 25.97
CA LEU A 763 -14.99 0.80 25.74
C LEU A 763 -14.23 -0.51 26.02
N GLU A 764 -12.91 -0.55 25.81
CA GLU A 764 -12.05 -1.69 26.18
C GLU A 764 -12.13 -2.02 27.68
N MET A 765 -12.21 -0.99 28.52
CA MET A 765 -12.26 -1.12 29.98
C MET A 765 -13.64 -1.56 30.51
N LEU A 766 -14.70 -1.42 29.69
CA LEU A 766 -16.06 -1.80 30.05
C LEU A 766 -16.31 -3.29 29.80
N SER A 767 -17.12 -3.93 30.65
CA SER A 767 -17.58 -5.31 30.42
C SER A 767 -18.91 -5.32 29.64
N PRO A 768 -19.04 -6.14 28.57
CA PRO A 768 -20.31 -6.31 27.87
C PRO A 768 -21.32 -7.17 28.65
N GLU A 769 -20.91 -7.86 29.72
CA GLU A 769 -21.77 -8.73 30.51
C GLU A 769 -22.77 -7.92 31.35
N GLY A 770 -24.03 -8.36 31.40
CA GLY A 770 -25.06 -7.76 32.26
C GLY A 770 -25.65 -6.43 31.75
N ILE A 771 -25.23 -5.97 30.57
CA ILE A 771 -25.77 -4.78 29.90
C ILE A 771 -26.38 -5.14 28.53
N ASP A 772 -27.19 -6.20 28.50
CA ASP A 772 -27.87 -6.68 27.28
C ASP A 772 -28.88 -5.66 26.72
N GLN A 773 -29.31 -4.72 27.55
CA GLN A 773 -30.17 -3.60 27.16
C GLN A 773 -29.43 -2.56 26.32
N VAL A 774 -28.09 -2.49 26.37
CA VAL A 774 -27.28 -1.61 25.50
C VAL A 774 -27.30 -2.22 24.10
N ARG A 775 -28.14 -1.65 23.23
CA ARG A 775 -28.35 -2.10 21.86
C ARG A 775 -27.47 -1.36 20.87
N THR A 776 -27.09 -0.14 21.17
CA THR A 776 -26.32 0.72 20.27
C THR A 776 -25.10 1.29 20.97
N ILE A 777 -23.96 1.21 20.27
CA ILE A 777 -22.66 1.71 20.74
C ILE A 777 -22.07 2.57 19.64
N PHE A 778 -21.89 3.85 19.92
CA PHE A 778 -21.06 4.73 19.10
C PHE A 778 -19.63 4.68 19.61
N VAL A 779 -18.68 4.47 18.70
CA VAL A 779 -17.25 4.66 18.96
C VAL A 779 -16.70 5.76 18.07
N GLY A 780 -15.76 6.55 18.60
CA GLY A 780 -15.13 7.64 17.86
C GLY A 780 -13.99 8.29 18.62
N GLY A 781 -13.32 9.26 17.98
CA GLY A 781 -12.20 10.01 18.56
C GLY A 781 -10.84 9.30 18.52
N GLU A 782 -10.81 7.98 18.30
CA GLU A 782 -9.58 7.18 18.15
C GLU A 782 -9.81 6.06 17.12
N ALA A 783 -8.72 5.48 16.60
CA ALA A 783 -8.82 4.30 15.74
C ALA A 783 -9.36 3.10 16.54
N CYS A 784 -10.38 2.41 15.99
CA CYS A 784 -10.99 1.24 16.61
C CYS A 784 -10.31 -0.05 16.13
N SER A 785 -9.94 -0.93 17.05
CA SER A 785 -9.28 -2.20 16.74
C SER A 785 -10.29 -3.27 16.29
N PRO A 786 -9.93 -4.17 15.35
CA PRO A 786 -10.78 -5.29 14.96
C PRO A 786 -11.20 -6.17 16.15
N GLU A 787 -10.32 -6.36 17.13
CA GLU A 787 -10.58 -7.14 18.34
C GLU A 787 -11.70 -6.53 19.19
N LEU A 788 -11.76 -5.19 19.26
CA LEU A 788 -12.82 -4.50 19.97
C LEU A 788 -14.16 -4.62 19.23
N VAL A 789 -14.15 -4.56 17.90
CA VAL A 789 -15.33 -4.81 17.05
C VAL A 789 -15.86 -6.23 17.28
N ASP A 790 -14.99 -7.23 17.25
CA ASP A 790 -15.36 -8.64 17.48
C ASP A 790 -16.03 -8.84 18.85
N ARG A 791 -15.56 -8.12 19.87
CA ARG A 791 -16.09 -8.19 21.24
C ARG A 791 -17.47 -7.55 21.40
N TRP A 792 -17.73 -6.43 20.72
CA TRP A 792 -18.91 -5.60 21.01
C TRP A 792 -19.99 -5.59 19.93
N ALA A 793 -19.63 -5.82 18.66
CA ALA A 793 -20.58 -5.75 17.55
C ALA A 793 -21.57 -6.94 17.52
N SER A 794 -21.26 -8.04 18.19
CA SER A 794 -22.18 -9.19 18.24
C SER A 794 -23.44 -8.86 19.03
N GLY A 795 -24.60 -8.93 18.36
CA GLY A 795 -25.91 -8.67 18.95
C GLY A 795 -26.23 -7.19 19.22
N ARG A 796 -25.39 -6.27 18.75
CA ARG A 796 -25.52 -4.82 18.96
C ARG A 796 -25.25 -4.06 17.66
N GLU A 797 -25.76 -2.84 17.57
CA GLU A 797 -25.40 -1.89 16.54
C GLU A 797 -24.19 -1.09 17.00
N MET A 798 -22.99 -1.55 16.61
CA MET A 798 -21.75 -0.82 16.88
C MET A 798 -21.39 0.05 15.68
N ILE A 799 -21.34 1.36 15.85
CA ILE A 799 -21.14 2.35 14.79
C ILE A 799 -19.85 3.11 15.07
N ASN A 800 -18.98 3.18 14.06
CA ASN A 800 -17.78 4.01 14.12
C ASN A 800 -18.09 5.38 13.51
N GLY A 801 -18.02 6.42 14.32
CA GLY A 801 -18.18 7.81 13.92
C GLY A 801 -16.83 8.51 13.87
N TYR A 802 -16.61 9.26 12.79
CA TYR A 802 -15.42 10.08 12.60
C TYR A 802 -15.81 11.52 12.32
N GLY A 803 -15.04 12.45 12.88
CA GLY A 803 -15.19 13.88 12.63
C GLY A 803 -14.28 14.68 13.54
N GLU A 804 -13.89 15.85 13.07
CA GLU A 804 -13.24 16.87 13.87
C GLU A 804 -14.31 17.81 14.45
N THR A 805 -13.97 18.57 15.49
CA THR A 805 -14.89 19.52 16.11
C THR A 805 -15.44 20.55 15.12
N GLU A 806 -14.65 20.93 14.11
CA GLU A 806 -15.03 21.83 13.02
C GLU A 806 -16.15 21.29 12.10
N THR A 807 -16.44 19.99 12.15
CA THR A 807 -17.42 19.32 11.27
C THR A 807 -18.60 18.70 12.01
N PHE A 808 -18.48 18.47 13.34
CA PHE A 808 -19.52 17.80 14.15
C PHE A 808 -20.00 16.46 13.54
N TYR A 809 -19.14 15.43 13.62
CA TYR A 809 -19.23 14.13 12.90
C TYR A 809 -19.32 14.28 11.37
N ALA A 810 -18.21 14.04 10.68
CA ALA A 810 -18.13 14.10 9.22
C ALA A 810 -18.57 12.79 8.53
N SER A 811 -18.41 11.64 9.19
CA SER A 811 -18.78 10.34 8.62
C SER A 811 -19.17 9.32 9.69
N MET A 812 -20.00 8.36 9.29
CA MET A 812 -20.40 7.24 10.14
C MET A 812 -20.40 5.94 9.36
N SER A 813 -19.95 4.86 9.99
CA SER A 813 -20.05 3.52 9.43
C SER A 813 -21.48 3.01 9.47
N ALA A 814 -21.81 2.08 8.55
CA ALA A 814 -22.89 1.14 8.83
C ALA A 814 -22.54 0.32 10.10
N PRO A 815 -23.53 -0.33 10.77
CA PRO A 815 -23.24 -1.20 11.90
C PRO A 815 -22.13 -2.20 11.57
N MET A 816 -21.03 -2.11 12.32
CA MET A 816 -19.82 -2.90 12.10
C MET A 816 -20.09 -4.38 12.35
N LYS A 817 -19.32 -5.23 11.68
CA LYS A 817 -19.43 -6.68 11.80
C LYS A 817 -18.09 -7.29 12.22
N PRO A 818 -18.11 -8.31 13.10
CA PRO A 818 -16.90 -9.05 13.44
C PRO A 818 -16.14 -9.51 12.19
N GLY A 819 -14.81 -9.37 12.19
CA GLY A 819 -13.93 -9.76 11.08
C GLY A 819 -13.87 -8.83 9.86
N HIS A 820 -14.56 -7.68 9.85
CA HIS A 820 -14.59 -6.73 8.72
C HIS A 820 -13.84 -5.41 8.97
N GLY A 821 -13.12 -5.28 10.09
CA GLY A 821 -12.40 -4.06 10.48
C GLY A 821 -13.32 -2.94 10.97
N ALA A 822 -12.76 -1.73 11.13
CA ALA A 822 -13.48 -0.56 11.64
C ALA A 822 -13.34 0.66 10.71
N PRO A 823 -14.05 0.68 9.56
CA PRO A 823 -14.01 1.82 8.65
C PRO A 823 -14.63 3.07 9.30
N ILE A 824 -14.20 4.26 8.89
CA ILE A 824 -14.83 5.54 9.31
C ILE A 824 -16.18 5.79 8.63
N GLY A 825 -16.50 4.99 7.61
CA GLY A 825 -17.82 4.96 6.99
C GLY A 825 -18.01 5.91 5.82
N THR A 826 -19.24 6.35 5.63
CA THR A 826 -19.67 7.27 4.56
C THR A 826 -19.99 8.65 5.13
N PRO A 827 -19.94 9.73 4.33
CA PRO A 827 -20.33 11.06 4.78
C PRO A 827 -21.70 11.03 5.46
N VAL A 828 -21.86 11.81 6.53
CA VAL A 828 -23.21 12.05 7.08
C VAL A 828 -24.03 12.84 6.04
N PRO A 829 -25.33 12.56 5.86
CA PRO A 829 -26.13 13.34 4.91
C PRO A 829 -26.06 14.85 5.18
N GLY A 830 -25.81 15.64 4.14
CA GLY A 830 -25.47 17.06 4.28
C GLY A 830 -23.99 17.36 4.00
N ASP A 831 -23.12 16.38 4.21
CA ASP A 831 -21.68 16.52 4.04
C ASP A 831 -21.20 15.80 2.77
N ALA A 832 -20.10 16.34 2.22
CA ALA A 832 -19.34 15.69 1.16
C ALA A 832 -17.90 15.47 1.62
N LEU A 833 -17.37 14.28 1.35
CA LEU A 833 -15.98 13.93 1.68
C LEU A 833 -15.14 13.74 0.43
N PHE A 834 -13.94 14.30 0.46
CA PHE A 834 -12.97 14.21 -0.61
C PHE A 834 -11.62 13.76 -0.06
N VAL A 835 -11.02 12.75 -0.70
CA VAL A 835 -9.62 12.37 -0.47
C VAL A 835 -8.81 12.98 -1.59
N LEU A 836 -8.06 14.03 -1.26
CA LEU A 836 -7.34 14.83 -2.24
C LEU A 836 -5.83 14.58 -2.17
N ASP A 837 -5.16 14.62 -3.32
CA ASP A 837 -3.69 14.62 -3.35
C ASP A 837 -3.10 15.97 -2.89
N SER A 838 -1.77 16.08 -2.80
CA SER A 838 -1.10 17.32 -2.38
C SER A 838 -1.34 18.51 -3.32
N GLY A 839 -1.88 18.26 -4.52
CA GLY A 839 -2.32 19.26 -5.48
C GLY A 839 -3.81 19.62 -5.36
N LEU A 840 -4.51 19.13 -4.33
CA LEU A 840 -5.95 19.33 -4.08
C LEU A 840 -6.86 18.77 -5.19
N ARG A 841 -6.45 17.67 -5.81
CA ARG A 841 -7.21 16.97 -6.86
C ARG A 841 -7.97 15.78 -6.35
#